data_AF-A0A5J6PH30-F1
#
_entry.id   AF-A0A5J6PH30-F1
#
_cell.length_a   1.000
_cell.length_b   1.000
_cell.length_c   1.000
_cell.angle_alpha   90.00
_cell.angle_beta   90.00
_cell.angle_gamma   90.00
#
_symmetry.space_group_name_H-M   'P 1'
#
loop_
_entity.id
_entity.type
_entity.pdbx_description
1 polymer ?
#
loop_
_entity_poly.entity_id
_entity_poly.type
_entity_poly.pdbx_seq_one_letter_code
_entity_poly.pdbx_strand_id
1 'polypeptide(L)'
;MIKKYKERRFVFFRQAISTTTVKNNEDFAMSKYCFSGNARIASVCAVMGLFTPLLTVSTSTQAQTAERGAYQMPYTRYEADVAARSSNAQIIQTTNFDIQSTASEASQQKYIALPAQNAYVEWTATTSGSGVTMRYTMPDSATGTGLNGSVDIYINGQLDQTVPITSYWAWQYFINKEPENTPHAFSGTDYIAMRFDETHFKLNRTVNVGDKIRIQKSTNDTVAYGIDFIELEPVAAPIAKPTGYVSIADYGATPNDNISDLAAFNSAVAQAGALGTGVYLPPGKWDFNNKVVLNTSNIGIKGAGMWHTEVYYSNPAKFSGGMIARVNNVEVADIYFNTINNRRFANPGDYMIYKAFMGTWGNNSKFTRVWAEHFEVGAWLGGYDAPYPVEVTNNLVISQARFRNNYADGINFSQGTSNSVVEHSNIRNSGDDGLAMWPSNSPAVPEEINNTFRFNTVEHVFRAGGVAIFGGKDHKVHNLLIRDCFGGSGIRFTTDFPGYTFSQQGLYRIYDIDINNCGTSYDLWHRPRGSVEFYTPNGVSNMQFDNIKITNSQRHGVQLVGNGFNNITFNNVTLNGTGLDASVRDVMMNSYGGVGIWTEANSGSVTFNNVAISNFEDAAIVNQNNNFNLVVTTAPVPLQGISFANNQITMGNGSTRTVDVIFNPPQATNKNLTWTSSDNAVISITGASSGSATLNALKVGSVTITARSQDGNFTATMTASVTPAVSIAAINDTASEAGVVASVRISAPQIASAINVAYTISGSASSGDYSATPALTGVVALSPSKTEQIITIAANDDAIFEGKESLFITLQPGSGYQLSTAVSATVNILDNELPVCTSPAIGFSGSAPVVDTSVDSLWNSVPARNIDNVTLGGRPADYAGKWRAIATADRLFLLVEVNDVTKTNDSGASWWEDDVIEIFIDGNNSKGTSYDGINDFQLGFRWNDAAIQVGGNSVNRTNGIVKSHYATASGHTLEVSIPWATIGVTPAVGDRIGLDVSVDDDDNGGARDSQLTSFATTAMGWSDPSLFGAVYITQCGGNFSSSSSVVPSSSSRSSSSAATSSVAPSSVAPSSVTSSSIAPSSSSRSSSSVALGSSSSSAVGVTSYRIVNRWQNNYLYDAGDYVAYGATANSNAYKWVVEDLGNGFIELRNLATGDYMHIENQTGRIQASARNTAWDSSKWAMETVDSGFVRLRNRWQSSQYIHEENLNGNAQHGAIYPSWWSAQWKLEPAQ
;
A
#
# COMPACT_ATOMS: atom_id res chain seq x y z
N MET A 1 -35.67 60.74 -3.31
CA MET A 1 -36.78 61.36 -4.08
C MET A 1 -37.70 60.28 -4.63
N ILE A 2 -39.01 60.54 -4.74
CA ILE A 2 -39.97 60.07 -5.77
C ILE A 2 -39.61 58.73 -6.49
N LYS A 3 -40.18 57.56 -6.20
CA LYS A 3 -41.59 57.09 -6.36
C LYS A 3 -42.05 56.88 -7.83
N LYS A 4 -41.82 55.66 -8.39
CA LYS A 4 -42.50 54.97 -9.54
C LYS A 4 -41.79 53.62 -9.78
N TYR A 5 -42.38 52.54 -10.32
CA TYR A 5 -43.73 52.33 -10.89
C TYR A 5 -44.38 51.03 -10.34
N LYS A 6 -45.63 50.78 -10.73
CA LYS A 6 -46.49 49.64 -10.35
C LYS A 6 -46.88 48.82 -11.60
N GLU A 7 -47.12 47.52 -11.40
CA GLU A 7 -48.09 46.65 -12.12
C GLU A 7 -48.06 46.53 -13.66
N ARG A 8 -48.03 45.27 -14.15
CA ARG A 8 -49.13 44.69 -14.96
C ARG A 8 -49.03 43.15 -15.05
N ARG A 9 -50.17 42.49 -15.33
CA ARG A 9 -50.30 41.03 -15.53
C ARG A 9 -50.59 40.69 -17.00
N PHE A 10 -50.27 39.45 -17.37
CA PHE A 10 -50.86 38.60 -18.44
C PHE A 10 -51.93 39.17 -19.38
N VAL A 11 -51.75 38.95 -20.71
CA VAL A 11 -52.73 38.34 -21.64
C VAL A 11 -51.97 37.56 -22.75
N PHE A 12 -52.57 36.50 -23.30
CA PHE A 12 -52.05 35.61 -24.36
C PHE A 12 -52.24 36.13 -25.81
N PHE A 13 -51.39 35.68 -26.74
CA PHE A 13 -51.69 35.03 -28.05
C PHE A 13 -50.34 34.56 -28.66
N ARG A 14 -50.00 33.31 -29.04
CA ARG A 14 -50.66 32.12 -29.63
C ARG A 14 -50.58 32.07 -31.17
N GLN A 15 -49.50 31.47 -31.71
CA GLN A 15 -49.34 30.69 -32.97
C GLN A 15 -47.83 30.58 -33.30
N ALA A 16 -47.30 29.57 -34.01
CA ALA A 16 -47.70 28.16 -34.21
C ALA A 16 -46.53 27.38 -34.85
N ILE A 17 -46.31 26.13 -34.42
CA ILE A 17 -45.55 25.12 -35.18
C ILE A 17 -46.37 23.81 -35.12
N SER A 18 -46.50 23.12 -36.26
CA SER A 18 -47.32 21.91 -36.38
C SER A 18 -46.59 20.68 -35.87
N THR A 19 -47.33 19.78 -35.24
CA THR A 19 -46.91 18.38 -35.05
C THR A 19 -47.00 17.61 -36.37
N THR A 20 -46.15 16.59 -36.52
CA THR A 20 -46.39 15.43 -37.38
C THR A 20 -46.12 14.18 -36.55
N THR A 21 -47.16 13.41 -36.26
CA THR A 21 -47.04 12.17 -35.48
C THR A 21 -46.81 10.98 -36.41
N VAL A 22 -45.85 10.12 -36.08
CA VAL A 22 -45.77 8.76 -36.64
C VAL A 22 -45.97 7.78 -35.49
N LYS A 23 -47.08 7.03 -35.54
CA LYS A 23 -47.25 5.81 -34.75
C LYS A 23 -46.40 4.70 -35.36
N ASN A 24 -45.99 3.74 -34.55
CA ASN A 24 -45.98 2.34 -34.97
C ASN A 24 -46.44 1.48 -33.79
N ASN A 25 -47.28 0.49 -34.08
CA ASN A 25 -47.74 -0.53 -33.13
C ASN A 25 -47.02 -1.86 -33.44
N GLU A 26 -47.00 -2.73 -32.43
CA GLU A 26 -47.08 -4.20 -32.53
C GLU A 26 -46.00 -4.99 -33.30
N ASP A 27 -45.37 -5.87 -32.52
CA ASP A 27 -45.15 -7.29 -32.79
C ASP A 27 -44.21 -7.74 -33.92
N PHE A 28 -43.08 -8.32 -33.50
CA PHE A 28 -42.47 -9.45 -34.20
C PHE A 28 -42.25 -10.62 -33.22
N ALA A 29 -43.20 -11.55 -33.18
CA ALA A 29 -43.12 -12.76 -32.37
C ALA A 29 -42.51 -13.93 -33.16
N MET A 30 -41.34 -14.42 -32.74
CA MET A 30 -40.81 -15.74 -33.10
C MET A 30 -40.04 -16.34 -31.91
N SER A 31 -40.19 -17.63 -31.57
CA SER A 31 -41.16 -18.61 -32.06
C SER A 31 -41.38 -19.72 -31.02
N LYS A 32 -42.56 -20.36 -31.04
CA LYS A 32 -42.79 -21.68 -30.45
C LYS A 32 -44.06 -22.30 -31.00
N TYR A 33 -43.92 -23.29 -31.88
CA TYR A 33 -44.62 -24.58 -31.90
C TYR A 33 -44.44 -25.25 -33.26
N CYS A 34 -43.87 -26.46 -33.26
CA CYS A 34 -43.93 -27.36 -34.40
C CYS A 34 -44.41 -28.71 -33.89
N PHE A 35 -45.69 -29.04 -34.13
CA PHE A 35 -46.23 -30.39 -33.92
C PHE A 35 -47.56 -30.61 -34.66
N SER A 36 -47.48 -31.08 -35.91
CA SER A 36 -48.34 -32.13 -36.48
C SER A 36 -47.95 -32.37 -37.95
N GLY A 37 -47.69 -33.62 -38.35
CA GLY A 37 -47.23 -33.92 -39.71
C GLY A 37 -46.42 -35.20 -39.87
N ASN A 38 -46.92 -36.34 -39.39
CA ASN A 38 -46.31 -37.63 -39.68
C ASN A 38 -46.43 -37.97 -41.17
N ALA A 39 -45.32 -38.30 -41.84
CA ALA A 39 -45.11 -39.62 -42.48
C ALA A 39 -43.84 -39.70 -43.35
N ARG A 40 -43.02 -40.74 -43.09
CA ARG A 40 -42.43 -41.74 -44.05
C ARG A 40 -41.63 -41.25 -45.30
N ILE A 41 -40.65 -41.97 -45.86
CA ILE A 41 -39.78 -43.12 -45.51
C ILE A 41 -38.66 -43.11 -46.60
N ALA A 42 -37.40 -43.47 -46.27
CA ALA A 42 -36.32 -43.81 -47.22
C ALA A 42 -35.81 -42.67 -48.17
N SER A 43 -34.58 -42.67 -48.74
CA SER A 43 -33.38 -43.50 -48.49
C SER A 43 -32.09 -42.88 -49.07
N VAL A 44 -30.93 -43.27 -48.49
CA VAL A 44 -29.61 -43.50 -49.15
C VAL A 44 -28.80 -42.30 -49.72
N CYS A 45 -27.73 -41.96 -48.99
CA CYS A 45 -26.32 -41.71 -49.40
C CYS A 45 -25.91 -40.67 -50.48
N ALA A 46 -25.09 -39.71 -50.00
CA ALA A 46 -23.70 -39.40 -50.47
C ALA A 46 -23.46 -38.70 -51.84
N VAL A 47 -22.40 -37.88 -52.07
CA VAL A 47 -21.38 -37.23 -51.20
C VAL A 47 -20.71 -36.05 -51.97
N MET A 48 -20.17 -35.06 -51.24
CA MET A 48 -19.26 -33.96 -51.71
C MET A 48 -19.82 -32.87 -52.64
N GLY A 49 -19.28 -31.64 -52.51
CA GLY A 49 -19.39 -30.58 -53.53
C GLY A 49 -20.05 -29.24 -53.12
N LEU A 50 -19.75 -28.66 -51.95
CA LEU A 50 -20.32 -27.35 -51.55
C LEU A 50 -19.41 -26.16 -51.92
N PHE A 51 -19.85 -25.39 -52.92
CA PHE A 51 -19.51 -23.96 -53.05
C PHE A 51 -20.41 -23.14 -52.11
N THR A 52 -19.84 -22.19 -51.37
CA THR A 52 -20.60 -21.21 -50.57
C THR A 52 -20.67 -19.86 -51.28
N PRO A 53 -21.86 -19.26 -51.49
CA PRO A 53 -21.99 -17.93 -52.08
C PRO A 53 -21.70 -16.81 -51.08
N LEU A 54 -21.24 -15.66 -51.57
CA LEU A 54 -21.10 -14.43 -50.78
C LEU A 54 -22.48 -13.89 -50.37
N LEU A 55 -22.64 -13.49 -49.10
CA LEU A 55 -23.60 -12.47 -48.70
C LEU A 55 -22.88 -11.15 -48.43
N THR A 56 -23.31 -10.09 -49.09
CA THR A 56 -22.84 -8.72 -48.82
C THR A 56 -23.58 -8.16 -47.61
N VAL A 57 -22.94 -8.13 -46.44
CA VAL A 57 -23.48 -7.47 -45.24
C VAL A 57 -23.28 -5.97 -45.36
N SER A 58 -24.38 -5.21 -45.44
CA SER A 58 -24.36 -3.75 -45.39
C SER A 58 -24.19 -3.28 -43.95
N THR A 59 -22.94 -3.04 -43.53
CA THR A 59 -22.62 -2.52 -42.19
C THR A 59 -23.06 -1.07 -42.03
N SER A 60 -24.17 -0.84 -41.33
CA SER A 60 -24.53 0.49 -40.85
C SER A 60 -23.57 0.89 -39.73
N THR A 61 -22.63 1.80 -40.02
CA THR A 61 -21.69 2.33 -39.03
C THR A 61 -22.41 3.25 -38.05
N GLN A 62 -22.98 2.67 -36.99
CA GLN A 62 -23.50 3.42 -35.85
C GLN A 62 -22.32 4.14 -35.20
N ALA A 63 -22.35 5.48 -35.18
CA ALA A 63 -21.27 6.26 -34.61
C ALA A 63 -21.22 6.03 -33.09
N GLN A 64 -20.15 5.38 -32.61
CA GLN A 64 -19.95 5.13 -31.19
C GLN A 64 -19.86 6.46 -30.45
N THR A 65 -20.87 6.76 -29.64
CA THR A 65 -20.82 7.88 -28.68
C THR A 65 -19.72 7.58 -27.68
N ALA A 66 -18.70 8.45 -27.58
CA ALA A 66 -17.56 8.24 -26.69
C ALA A 66 -18.03 7.98 -25.26
N GLU A 67 -17.69 6.80 -24.74
CA GLU A 67 -18.19 6.28 -23.47
C GLU A 67 -17.67 7.12 -22.30
N ARG A 68 -18.57 7.59 -21.42
CA ARG A 68 -18.25 8.38 -20.22
C ARG A 68 -18.88 7.74 -18.98
N GLY A 69 -18.17 7.82 -17.85
CA GLY A 69 -18.61 7.20 -16.60
C GLY A 69 -18.32 5.69 -16.52
N ALA A 70 -18.76 5.06 -15.43
CA ALA A 70 -18.65 3.62 -15.18
C ALA A 70 -19.70 2.80 -15.96
N TYR A 71 -19.70 2.94 -17.28
CA TYR A 71 -20.70 2.36 -18.20
C TYR A 71 -20.72 0.82 -18.26
N GLN A 72 -19.74 0.14 -17.65
CA GLN A 72 -19.66 -1.32 -17.55
C GLN A 72 -20.29 -1.87 -16.26
N MET A 73 -20.88 -1.02 -15.41
CA MET A 73 -21.59 -1.47 -14.21
C MET A 73 -22.83 -2.31 -14.56
N PRO A 74 -23.14 -3.39 -13.79
CA PRO A 74 -24.24 -4.31 -14.11
C PRO A 74 -25.63 -3.75 -13.76
N TYR A 75 -25.69 -2.62 -13.03
CA TYR A 75 -26.95 -2.04 -12.57
C TYR A 75 -27.56 -1.03 -13.53
N THR A 76 -28.89 -0.98 -13.54
CA THR A 76 -29.69 0.10 -14.13
C THR A 76 -30.29 0.94 -13.00
N ARG A 77 -30.11 2.26 -13.05
CA ARG A 77 -30.73 3.19 -12.08
C ARG A 77 -32.14 3.59 -12.50
N TYR A 78 -33.01 3.74 -11.50
CA TYR A 78 -34.38 4.24 -11.61
C TYR A 78 -34.56 5.40 -10.62
N GLU A 79 -34.53 6.63 -11.13
CA GLU A 79 -34.68 7.87 -10.35
C GLU A 79 -36.13 7.99 -9.79
N ALA A 80 -36.31 8.44 -8.55
CA ALA A 80 -37.63 8.45 -7.91
C ALA A 80 -38.54 9.61 -8.36
N ASP A 81 -38.01 10.72 -8.86
CA ASP A 81 -38.82 11.88 -9.27
C ASP A 81 -39.78 11.58 -10.44
N VAL A 82 -39.32 10.73 -11.37
CA VAL A 82 -40.09 10.16 -12.50
C VAL A 82 -40.88 8.90 -12.16
N ALA A 83 -40.79 8.38 -10.93
CA ALA A 83 -41.54 7.20 -10.51
C ALA A 83 -43.07 7.45 -10.46
N ALA A 84 -43.85 6.39 -10.65
CA ALA A 84 -45.24 6.40 -10.19
C ALA A 84 -45.23 6.44 -8.65
N ARG A 85 -46.15 7.18 -8.04
CA ARG A 85 -46.17 7.37 -6.58
C ARG A 85 -47.58 7.47 -6.04
N SER A 86 -47.73 7.19 -4.75
CA SER A 86 -49.02 7.33 -4.04
C SER A 86 -49.43 8.81 -3.90
N SER A 87 -50.71 9.07 -3.63
CA SER A 87 -51.24 10.42 -3.42
C SER A 87 -50.74 11.12 -2.15
N ASN A 88 -50.15 10.37 -1.20
CA ASN A 88 -49.53 10.86 0.02
C ASN A 88 -47.99 10.91 -0.04
N ALA A 89 -47.37 10.52 -1.15
CA ALA A 89 -45.93 10.70 -1.41
C ALA A 89 -45.67 12.01 -2.17
N GLN A 90 -44.54 12.68 -1.91
CA GLN A 90 -44.27 14.04 -2.40
C GLN A 90 -42.88 14.17 -3.02
N ILE A 91 -42.74 14.87 -4.16
CA ILE A 91 -41.42 15.32 -4.61
C ILE A 91 -40.93 16.40 -3.64
N ILE A 92 -39.78 16.18 -3.03
CA ILE A 92 -38.97 17.21 -2.40
C ILE A 92 -37.82 17.53 -3.36
N GLN A 93 -37.59 18.80 -3.64
CA GLN A 93 -36.59 19.24 -4.61
C GLN A 93 -36.01 20.60 -4.21
N THR A 94 -34.77 20.88 -4.62
CA THR A 94 -34.27 22.25 -4.74
C THR A 94 -33.90 22.54 -6.20
N THR A 95 -34.31 23.71 -6.70
CA THR A 95 -33.92 24.20 -8.02
C THR A 95 -32.74 25.18 -7.96
N ASN A 96 -32.23 25.43 -6.75
CA ASN A 96 -31.21 26.45 -6.47
C ASN A 96 -30.13 25.98 -5.50
N PHE A 97 -29.89 24.66 -5.41
CA PHE A 97 -28.80 24.06 -4.64
C PHE A 97 -28.75 24.55 -3.17
N ASP A 98 -29.92 24.84 -2.59
CA ASP A 98 -30.03 25.29 -1.20
C ASP A 98 -29.49 24.23 -0.25
N ILE A 99 -28.30 24.49 0.30
CA ILE A 99 -27.56 23.56 1.14
C ILE A 99 -28.31 23.15 2.42
N GLN A 100 -29.25 23.97 2.88
CA GLN A 100 -30.08 23.66 4.05
C GLN A 100 -31.18 22.65 3.72
N SER A 101 -31.59 22.55 2.45
CA SER A 101 -32.55 21.54 1.98
C SER A 101 -31.87 20.18 1.81
N THR A 102 -32.41 19.12 2.42
CA THR A 102 -31.98 17.74 2.18
C THR A 102 -31.91 17.38 0.70
N ALA A 103 -32.78 17.95 -0.14
CA ALA A 103 -32.80 17.67 -1.57
C ALA A 103 -31.55 18.17 -2.32
N SER A 104 -30.68 18.97 -1.71
CA SER A 104 -29.40 19.39 -2.33
C SER A 104 -28.37 18.25 -2.45
N GLU A 105 -28.52 17.15 -1.70
CA GLU A 105 -27.67 15.95 -1.79
C GLU A 105 -28.31 14.80 -2.58
N ALA A 106 -29.56 14.96 -3.03
CA ALA A 106 -30.29 13.95 -3.81
C ALA A 106 -29.88 14.00 -5.29
N SER A 107 -30.04 12.90 -6.03
CA SER A 107 -29.76 12.86 -7.46
C SER A 107 -30.58 13.91 -8.22
N GLN A 108 -29.93 14.65 -9.11
CA GLN A 108 -30.55 15.78 -9.84
C GLN A 108 -31.25 16.82 -8.92
N GLN A 109 -30.88 16.84 -7.63
CA GLN A 109 -31.44 17.63 -6.54
C GLN A 109 -32.94 17.36 -6.23
N LYS A 110 -33.42 16.11 -6.39
CA LYS A 110 -34.81 15.72 -6.06
C LYS A 110 -34.91 14.32 -5.45
N TYR A 111 -35.83 14.12 -4.52
CA TYR A 111 -36.21 12.81 -4.00
C TYR A 111 -37.72 12.73 -3.72
N ILE A 112 -38.24 11.53 -3.46
CA ILE A 112 -39.64 11.34 -3.04
C ILE A 112 -39.74 11.09 -1.54
N ALA A 113 -40.37 12.00 -0.81
CA ALA A 113 -40.75 11.80 0.58
C ALA A 113 -41.92 10.82 0.71
N LEU A 114 -41.80 9.90 1.67
CA LEU A 114 -42.81 8.94 2.13
C LEU A 114 -43.24 9.29 3.57
N PRO A 115 -44.03 10.37 3.78
CA PRO A 115 -44.30 10.95 5.10
C PRO A 115 -45.34 10.17 5.94
N ALA A 116 -45.97 9.13 5.39
CA ALA A 116 -47.09 8.44 6.00
C ALA A 116 -47.15 6.94 5.62
N GLN A 117 -47.86 6.17 6.43
CA GLN A 117 -48.14 4.75 6.19
C GLN A 117 -48.66 4.51 4.76
N ASN A 118 -48.19 3.46 4.09
CA ASN A 118 -48.54 3.10 2.71
C ASN A 118 -48.17 4.16 1.64
N ALA A 119 -47.40 5.20 1.98
CA ALA A 119 -46.80 6.04 0.95
C ALA A 119 -45.76 5.23 0.15
N TYR A 120 -45.73 5.36 -1.18
CA TYR A 120 -44.84 4.56 -2.03
C TYR A 120 -44.31 5.28 -3.27
N VAL A 121 -43.21 4.74 -3.78
CA VAL A 121 -42.71 4.91 -5.15
C VAL A 121 -42.72 3.57 -5.89
N GLU A 122 -43.05 3.57 -7.18
CA GLU A 122 -43.21 2.40 -8.03
C GLU A 122 -42.65 2.67 -9.44
N TRP A 123 -41.80 1.77 -9.92
CA TRP A 123 -41.21 1.79 -11.26
C TRP A 123 -41.60 0.53 -12.04
N THR A 124 -41.59 0.63 -13.37
CA THR A 124 -41.60 -0.53 -14.27
C THR A 124 -40.16 -0.85 -14.67
N ALA A 125 -39.72 -2.08 -14.45
CA ALA A 125 -38.35 -2.50 -14.72
C ALA A 125 -38.05 -2.58 -16.22
N THR A 126 -36.91 -2.02 -16.60
CA THR A 126 -36.35 -2.03 -17.96
C THR A 126 -35.18 -3.01 -18.13
N THR A 127 -34.63 -3.51 -17.02
CA THR A 127 -33.68 -4.64 -16.97
C THR A 127 -34.25 -5.76 -16.10
N SER A 128 -33.73 -6.98 -16.26
CA SER A 128 -34.03 -8.10 -15.37
C SER A 128 -32.96 -8.20 -14.27
N GLY A 129 -33.36 -8.45 -13.03
CA GLY A 129 -32.43 -8.47 -11.89
C GLY A 129 -33.02 -9.01 -10.60
N SER A 130 -32.18 -9.09 -9.58
CA SER A 130 -32.56 -9.53 -8.22
C SER A 130 -31.77 -8.85 -7.11
N GLY A 131 -30.65 -8.18 -7.42
CA GLY A 131 -29.96 -7.30 -6.49
C GLY A 131 -30.52 -5.89 -6.64
N VAL A 132 -30.93 -5.29 -5.52
CA VAL A 132 -31.39 -3.91 -5.46
C VAL A 132 -30.51 -3.14 -4.49
N THR A 133 -29.91 -2.05 -4.94
CA THR A 133 -29.41 -0.99 -4.05
C THR A 133 -30.44 0.13 -4.01
N MET A 134 -30.68 0.73 -2.85
CA MET A 134 -31.61 1.84 -2.67
C MET A 134 -30.89 2.98 -1.97
N ARG A 135 -30.87 4.18 -2.56
CA ARG A 135 -30.38 5.40 -1.90
C ARG A 135 -31.55 6.13 -1.25
N TYR A 136 -31.42 6.44 0.03
CA TYR A 136 -32.51 6.94 0.86
C TYR A 136 -32.02 7.93 1.93
N THR A 137 -32.95 8.67 2.51
CA THR A 137 -32.71 9.59 3.63
C THR A 137 -33.74 9.36 4.73
N MET A 138 -33.31 9.46 5.98
CA MET A 138 -34.17 9.42 7.17
C MET A 138 -33.53 10.23 8.31
N PRO A 139 -34.31 10.80 9.24
CA PRO A 139 -33.78 11.60 10.36
C PRO A 139 -32.79 10.83 11.26
N ASP A 140 -31.80 11.53 11.80
CA ASP A 140 -31.00 11.02 12.93
C ASP A 140 -31.79 11.07 14.26
N SER A 141 -31.30 10.29 15.21
CA SER A 141 -31.49 10.43 16.64
C SER A 141 -31.01 11.78 17.18
N ALA A 142 -31.35 12.10 18.42
CA ALA A 142 -30.77 13.25 19.14
C ALA A 142 -29.35 12.96 19.69
N THR A 143 -28.75 11.81 19.35
CA THR A 143 -27.53 11.27 19.98
C THR A 143 -26.44 10.87 18.99
N GLY A 144 -26.59 11.09 17.67
CA GLY A 144 -25.57 10.70 16.69
C GLY A 144 -25.47 9.20 16.43
N THR A 145 -26.52 8.46 16.79
CA THR A 145 -26.56 6.99 16.78
C THR A 145 -27.58 6.42 15.78
N GLY A 146 -28.14 7.26 14.91
CA GLY A 146 -29.19 6.88 13.97
C GLY A 146 -30.54 6.55 14.60
N LEU A 147 -31.56 6.53 13.76
CA LEU A 147 -32.83 5.85 13.99
C LEU A 147 -32.88 4.58 13.15
N ASN A 148 -33.67 3.59 13.56
CA ASN A 148 -33.94 2.39 12.76
C ASN A 148 -35.37 2.43 12.21
N GLY A 149 -35.58 1.80 11.06
CA GLY A 149 -36.81 1.89 10.29
C GLY A 149 -36.98 0.76 9.29
N SER A 150 -38.05 0.80 8.50
CA SER A 150 -38.34 -0.25 7.50
C SER A 150 -39.15 0.21 6.28
N VAL A 151 -38.89 -0.45 5.14
CA VAL A 151 -39.71 -0.34 3.92
C VAL A 151 -40.17 -1.71 3.41
N ASP A 152 -41.42 -1.78 2.95
CA ASP A 152 -42.03 -2.96 2.35
C ASP A 152 -41.77 -2.94 0.84
N ILE A 153 -41.16 -4.00 0.33
CA ILE A 153 -40.83 -4.19 -1.09
C ILE A 153 -41.94 -5.00 -1.75
N TYR A 154 -42.59 -4.46 -2.78
CA TYR A 154 -43.61 -5.19 -3.54
C TYR A 154 -43.18 -5.38 -5.00
N ILE A 155 -43.31 -6.61 -5.50
CA ILE A 155 -43.14 -6.94 -6.92
C ILE A 155 -44.51 -7.28 -7.52
N ASN A 156 -44.90 -6.56 -8.58
CA ASN A 156 -46.23 -6.67 -9.21
C ASN A 156 -47.40 -6.51 -8.21
N GLY A 157 -47.22 -5.65 -7.20
CA GLY A 157 -48.20 -5.41 -6.14
C GLY A 157 -48.34 -6.52 -5.09
N GLN A 158 -47.51 -7.57 -5.17
CA GLN A 158 -47.40 -8.61 -4.14
C GLN A 158 -46.16 -8.36 -3.27
N LEU A 159 -46.29 -8.41 -1.95
CA LEU A 159 -45.17 -8.25 -1.03
C LEU A 159 -44.08 -9.29 -1.34
N ASP A 160 -42.82 -8.86 -1.28
CA ASP A 160 -41.64 -9.71 -1.44
C ASP A 160 -40.85 -9.87 -0.14
N GLN A 161 -40.62 -8.77 0.55
CA GLN A 161 -39.96 -8.70 1.85
C GLN A 161 -40.15 -7.32 2.47
N THR A 162 -39.81 -7.19 3.75
CA THR A 162 -39.62 -5.90 4.43
C THR A 162 -38.12 -5.74 4.67
N VAL A 163 -37.55 -4.62 4.21
CA VAL A 163 -36.11 -4.31 4.32
C VAL A 163 -35.90 -3.32 5.47
N PRO A 164 -34.97 -3.61 6.41
CA PRO A 164 -34.58 -2.65 7.44
C PRO A 164 -33.73 -1.52 6.85
N ILE A 165 -33.89 -0.31 7.39
CA ILE A 165 -33.09 0.87 7.06
C ILE A 165 -32.68 1.61 8.33
N THR A 166 -31.59 2.38 8.27
CA THR A 166 -31.05 3.11 9.42
C THR A 166 -30.40 4.42 9.02
N SER A 167 -30.36 5.40 9.92
CA SER A 167 -29.53 6.60 9.77
C SER A 167 -28.18 6.50 10.50
N TYR A 168 -27.79 5.32 11.00
CA TYR A 168 -26.57 5.12 11.79
C TYR A 168 -25.27 5.61 11.10
N TRP A 169 -25.15 5.39 9.79
CA TRP A 169 -24.02 5.83 8.97
C TRP A 169 -24.23 7.17 8.27
N ALA A 170 -25.47 7.68 8.30
CA ALA A 170 -25.84 8.98 7.75
C ALA A 170 -25.53 10.12 8.73
N TRP A 171 -25.67 11.35 8.25
CA TRP A 171 -25.50 12.63 8.95
C TRP A 171 -24.08 12.90 9.45
N GLN A 172 -23.50 14.01 8.98
CA GLN A 172 -22.27 14.58 9.55
C GLN A 172 -22.48 16.07 9.81
N TYR A 173 -22.19 16.50 11.04
CA TYR A 173 -22.47 17.83 11.57
C TYR A 173 -21.16 18.62 11.63
N PHE A 174 -20.98 19.58 10.73
CA PHE A 174 -19.72 20.31 10.62
C PHE A 174 -19.68 21.47 11.63
N ILE A 175 -18.82 21.34 12.64
CA ILE A 175 -18.51 22.37 13.64
C ILE A 175 -17.10 22.89 13.36
N ASN A 176 -16.92 24.22 13.33
CA ASN A 176 -15.62 24.85 13.04
C ASN A 176 -14.92 24.35 11.74
N LYS A 177 -15.70 23.84 10.77
CA LYS A 177 -15.30 23.21 9.49
C LYS A 177 -14.88 21.74 9.53
N GLU A 178 -14.95 21.04 10.66
CA GLU A 178 -14.73 19.59 10.70
C GLU A 178 -16.00 18.81 11.08
N PRO A 179 -16.23 17.62 10.50
CA PRO A 179 -17.42 16.81 10.76
C PRO A 179 -17.35 16.11 12.11
N GLU A 180 -18.38 16.32 12.91
CA GLU A 180 -18.75 15.53 14.08
C GLU A 180 -19.96 14.65 13.74
N ASN A 181 -20.16 13.55 14.47
CA ASN A 181 -21.24 12.59 14.22
C ASN A 181 -22.43 12.74 15.19
N THR A 182 -22.58 13.87 15.88
CA THR A 182 -23.66 14.12 16.87
C THR A 182 -24.37 15.44 16.58
N PRO A 183 -25.72 15.51 16.60
CA PRO A 183 -26.44 16.75 16.38
C PRO A 183 -26.18 17.79 17.48
N HIS A 184 -25.87 19.02 17.09
CA HIS A 184 -25.62 20.14 17.99
C HIS A 184 -26.56 21.33 17.74
N ALA A 185 -26.48 22.36 18.59
CA ALA A 185 -27.25 23.60 18.40
C ALA A 185 -26.55 24.50 17.37
N PHE A 186 -27.16 24.64 16.19
CA PHE A 186 -26.57 25.31 15.04
C PHE A 186 -26.22 26.78 15.29
N SER A 187 -24.94 27.10 15.11
CA SER A 187 -24.42 28.45 14.93
C SER A 187 -24.57 28.89 13.46
N GLY A 188 -24.40 30.18 13.18
CA GLY A 188 -24.60 30.76 11.85
C GLY A 188 -23.58 30.35 10.77
N THR A 189 -22.65 29.44 11.09
CA THR A 189 -21.60 28.95 10.18
C THR A 189 -21.59 27.42 10.02
N ASP A 190 -22.56 26.73 10.60
CA ASP A 190 -22.52 25.26 10.71
C ASP A 190 -23.29 24.60 9.56
N TYR A 191 -22.89 23.38 9.19
CA TYR A 191 -23.26 22.73 7.94
C TYR A 191 -23.59 21.24 8.14
N ILE A 192 -24.52 20.68 7.35
CA ILE A 192 -24.96 19.27 7.47
C ILE A 192 -24.59 18.52 6.20
N ALA A 193 -23.61 17.62 6.33
CA ALA A 193 -23.23 16.54 5.42
C ALA A 193 -24.12 15.28 5.46
N MET A 194 -23.96 14.42 4.46
CA MET A 194 -24.24 12.98 4.50
C MET A 194 -25.70 12.63 4.84
N ARG A 195 -26.67 13.44 4.40
CA ARG A 195 -28.11 13.22 4.73
C ARG A 195 -28.73 12.02 4.01
N PHE A 196 -28.03 11.44 3.03
CA PHE A 196 -28.41 10.22 2.33
C PHE A 196 -27.43 9.08 2.61
N ASP A 197 -27.96 7.86 2.62
CA ASP A 197 -27.23 6.60 2.77
C ASP A 197 -27.75 5.58 1.75
N GLU A 198 -27.07 4.44 1.61
CA GLU A 198 -27.49 3.33 0.75
C GLU A 198 -27.72 2.05 1.56
N THR A 199 -28.66 1.22 1.10
CA THR A 199 -28.79 -0.17 1.55
C THR A 199 -28.94 -1.07 0.34
N HIS A 200 -28.46 -2.30 0.41
CA HIS A 200 -28.57 -3.25 -0.67
C HIS A 200 -29.10 -4.61 -0.18
N PHE A 201 -29.94 -5.24 -1.00
CA PHE A 201 -30.63 -6.48 -0.66
C PHE A 201 -30.94 -7.32 -1.89
N LYS A 202 -31.16 -8.63 -1.67
CA LYS A 202 -31.59 -9.57 -2.71
C LYS A 202 -33.10 -9.76 -2.63
N LEU A 203 -33.78 -9.61 -3.76
CA LEU A 203 -35.20 -9.93 -3.89
C LEU A 203 -35.43 -11.44 -3.77
N ASN A 204 -36.53 -11.84 -3.12
CA ASN A 204 -36.94 -13.24 -3.00
C ASN A 204 -37.46 -13.80 -4.34
N ARG A 205 -37.71 -12.93 -5.34
CA ARG A 205 -37.96 -13.30 -6.74
C ARG A 205 -37.16 -12.43 -7.70
N THR A 206 -36.72 -13.00 -8.82
CA THR A 206 -36.14 -12.24 -9.93
C THR A 206 -37.22 -11.35 -10.58
N VAL A 207 -36.89 -10.08 -10.74
CA VAL A 207 -37.64 -9.09 -11.52
C VAL A 207 -37.28 -9.25 -12.99
N ASN A 208 -38.28 -9.20 -13.86
CA ASN A 208 -38.13 -9.28 -15.31
C ASN A 208 -38.44 -7.91 -15.94
N VAL A 209 -37.98 -7.68 -17.17
CA VAL A 209 -38.39 -6.51 -17.95
C VAL A 209 -39.93 -6.45 -18.05
N GLY A 210 -40.52 -5.34 -17.61
CA GLY A 210 -41.97 -5.14 -17.54
C GLY A 210 -42.61 -5.40 -16.17
N ASP A 211 -41.93 -6.09 -15.25
CA ASP A 211 -42.38 -6.22 -13.86
C ASP A 211 -42.31 -4.87 -13.13
N LYS A 212 -43.14 -4.70 -12.10
CA LYS A 212 -43.17 -3.50 -11.26
C LYS A 212 -42.47 -3.70 -9.94
N ILE A 213 -41.49 -2.85 -9.62
CA ILE A 213 -40.89 -2.73 -8.29
C ILE A 213 -41.52 -1.55 -7.57
N ARG A 214 -41.99 -1.75 -6.34
CA ARG A 214 -42.45 -0.69 -5.44
C ARG A 214 -41.70 -0.72 -4.11
N ILE A 215 -41.26 0.45 -3.65
CA ILE A 215 -40.79 0.71 -2.29
C ILE A 215 -41.90 1.46 -1.56
N GLN A 216 -42.41 0.90 -0.46
CA GLN A 216 -43.52 1.45 0.30
C GLN A 216 -43.15 1.59 1.78
N LYS A 217 -43.55 2.68 2.43
CA LYS A 217 -43.34 2.84 3.88
C LYS A 217 -44.15 1.79 4.65
N SER A 218 -43.45 0.99 5.47
CA SER A 218 -44.01 -0.13 6.21
C SER A 218 -45.11 0.26 7.20
N THR A 219 -45.98 -0.69 7.52
CA THR A 219 -47.26 -0.41 8.20
C THR A 219 -47.17 -0.06 9.69
N ASN A 220 -46.10 -0.45 10.39
CA ASN A 220 -45.94 -0.23 11.84
C ASN A 220 -44.97 0.90 12.20
N ASP A 221 -44.72 1.82 11.27
CA ASP A 221 -43.55 2.69 11.30
C ASP A 221 -43.94 4.18 11.22
N THR A 222 -43.37 5.01 12.09
CA THR A 222 -43.67 6.45 12.22
C THR A 222 -42.60 7.39 11.67
N VAL A 223 -41.42 6.90 11.27
CA VAL A 223 -40.29 7.75 10.83
C VAL A 223 -40.48 8.20 9.38
N ALA A 224 -40.36 9.50 9.08
CA ALA A 224 -40.46 9.97 7.70
C ALA A 224 -39.23 9.57 6.88
N TYR A 225 -39.43 9.15 5.62
CA TYR A 225 -38.37 8.73 4.70
C TYR A 225 -38.34 9.55 3.42
N GLY A 226 -37.19 9.59 2.77
CA GLY A 226 -37.04 10.00 1.38
C GLY A 226 -36.34 8.91 0.57
N ILE A 227 -36.86 8.60 -0.63
CA ILE A 227 -36.23 7.69 -1.59
C ILE A 227 -35.70 8.52 -2.77
N ASP A 228 -34.41 8.38 -3.06
CA ASP A 228 -33.72 9.09 -4.15
C ASP A 228 -33.79 8.28 -5.45
N PHE A 229 -33.28 7.05 -5.43
CA PHE A 229 -33.34 6.11 -6.54
C PHE A 229 -33.17 4.66 -6.07
N ILE A 230 -33.45 3.71 -6.97
CA ILE A 230 -32.97 2.33 -6.87
C ILE A 230 -32.03 1.98 -8.02
N GLU A 231 -31.05 1.12 -7.77
CA GLU A 231 -30.18 0.48 -8.76
C GLU A 231 -30.46 -1.02 -8.77
N LEU A 232 -30.99 -1.55 -9.89
CA LEU A 232 -31.35 -2.97 -10.07
C LEU A 232 -30.32 -3.67 -10.94
N GLU A 233 -29.82 -4.84 -10.51
CA GLU A 233 -28.87 -5.66 -11.26
C GLU A 233 -29.14 -7.16 -11.21
N PRO A 234 -28.71 -7.92 -12.24
CA PRO A 234 -28.65 -9.37 -12.18
C PRO A 234 -27.53 -9.83 -11.23
N VAL A 235 -27.89 -10.50 -10.14
CA VAL A 235 -26.92 -11.12 -9.23
C VAL A 235 -26.45 -12.45 -9.82
N ALA A 236 -25.16 -12.54 -10.15
CA ALA A 236 -24.53 -13.77 -10.59
C ALA A 236 -24.60 -14.86 -9.50
N ALA A 237 -24.48 -16.14 -9.88
CA ALA A 237 -24.32 -17.22 -8.91
C ALA A 237 -23.01 -17.03 -8.10
N PRO A 238 -22.94 -17.52 -6.84
CA PRO A 238 -21.71 -17.45 -6.05
C PRO A 238 -20.51 -18.04 -6.79
N ILE A 239 -19.40 -17.29 -6.82
CA ILE A 239 -18.13 -17.75 -7.38
C ILE A 239 -17.59 -18.86 -6.47
N ALA A 240 -17.29 -20.02 -7.04
CA ALA A 240 -16.78 -21.17 -6.26
C ALA A 240 -15.31 -20.99 -5.85
N LYS A 241 -14.89 -21.66 -4.77
CA LYS A 241 -13.49 -21.68 -4.29
C LYS A 241 -12.53 -22.02 -5.46
N PRO A 242 -11.58 -21.13 -5.83
CA PRO A 242 -10.63 -21.42 -6.88
C PRO A 242 -9.77 -22.65 -6.56
N THR A 243 -9.37 -23.41 -7.60
CA THR A 243 -8.52 -24.59 -7.42
C THR A 243 -7.21 -24.22 -6.71
N GLY A 244 -6.92 -24.92 -5.62
CA GLY A 244 -5.73 -24.69 -4.80
C GLY A 244 -5.87 -23.62 -3.71
N TYR A 245 -6.98 -22.85 -3.66
CA TYR A 245 -7.18 -21.86 -2.60
C TYR A 245 -7.59 -22.53 -1.28
N VAL A 246 -7.04 -22.04 -0.17
CA VAL A 246 -7.49 -22.39 1.18
C VAL A 246 -8.70 -21.54 1.55
N SER A 247 -9.65 -22.04 2.34
CA SER A 247 -10.79 -21.26 2.79
C SER A 247 -10.67 -20.87 4.25
N ILE A 248 -11.14 -19.69 4.65
CA ILE A 248 -11.14 -19.30 6.07
C ILE A 248 -11.98 -20.24 6.95
N ALA A 249 -13.03 -20.84 6.37
CA ALA A 249 -13.82 -21.89 7.03
C ALA A 249 -13.02 -23.17 7.32
N ASP A 250 -11.94 -23.44 6.56
CA ASP A 250 -11.03 -24.57 6.80
C ASP A 250 -10.20 -24.35 8.11
N TYR A 251 -10.23 -23.13 8.69
CA TYR A 251 -9.55 -22.72 9.94
C TYR A 251 -10.52 -22.37 11.07
N GLY A 252 -11.79 -22.76 10.98
CA GLY A 252 -12.80 -22.57 12.03
C GLY A 252 -13.60 -21.27 11.97
N ALA A 253 -13.39 -20.42 10.96
CA ALA A 253 -14.29 -19.30 10.67
C ALA A 253 -15.72 -19.78 10.41
N THR A 254 -16.75 -19.06 10.89
CA THR A 254 -18.16 -19.42 10.70
C THR A 254 -18.98 -18.18 10.36
N PRO A 255 -19.52 -18.08 9.13
CA PRO A 255 -20.13 -16.83 8.71
C PRO A 255 -21.51 -16.62 9.35
N ASN A 256 -21.85 -15.35 9.57
CA ASN A 256 -23.11 -14.84 10.09
C ASN A 256 -23.40 -15.17 11.57
N ASP A 257 -22.42 -15.59 12.36
CA ASP A 257 -22.59 -15.83 13.81
C ASP A 257 -22.27 -14.59 14.69
N ASN A 258 -21.56 -13.60 14.14
CA ASN A 258 -21.05 -12.38 14.79
C ASN A 258 -19.91 -12.63 15.81
N ILE A 259 -19.18 -13.74 15.67
CA ILE A 259 -17.91 -14.04 16.34
C ILE A 259 -16.77 -13.64 15.40
N SER A 260 -15.59 -13.28 15.92
CA SER A 260 -14.55 -12.76 15.02
C SER A 260 -13.77 -13.83 14.26
N ASP A 261 -13.93 -13.82 12.93
CA ASP A 261 -13.21 -14.67 11.98
C ASP A 261 -11.76 -14.25 11.71
N LEU A 262 -11.33 -13.08 12.21
CA LEU A 262 -10.03 -12.47 11.85
C LEU A 262 -8.83 -13.39 12.15
N ALA A 263 -8.88 -14.17 13.23
CA ALA A 263 -7.83 -15.14 13.54
C ALA A 263 -7.73 -16.24 12.48
N ALA A 264 -8.87 -16.81 12.07
CA ALA A 264 -8.96 -17.84 11.03
C ALA A 264 -8.60 -17.28 9.63
N PHE A 265 -8.95 -16.02 9.34
CA PHE A 265 -8.47 -15.31 8.15
C PHE A 265 -6.95 -15.17 8.14
N ASN A 266 -6.33 -14.76 9.27
CA ASN A 266 -4.88 -14.63 9.36
C ASN A 266 -4.18 -15.99 9.22
N SER A 267 -4.71 -17.06 9.82
CA SER A 267 -4.20 -18.44 9.61
C SER A 267 -4.32 -18.89 8.15
N ALA A 268 -5.43 -18.57 7.48
CA ALA A 268 -5.60 -18.86 6.06
C ALA A 268 -4.62 -18.06 5.18
N VAL A 269 -4.36 -16.79 5.48
CA VAL A 269 -3.36 -15.96 4.79
C VAL A 269 -1.96 -16.53 4.97
N ALA A 270 -1.58 -16.94 6.19
CA ALA A 270 -0.30 -17.57 6.46
C ALA A 270 -0.11 -18.87 5.65
N GLN A 271 -1.11 -19.76 5.65
CA GLN A 271 -1.05 -20.99 4.85
C GLN A 271 -1.08 -20.71 3.35
N ALA A 272 -1.86 -19.74 2.89
CA ALA A 272 -1.91 -19.35 1.48
C ALA A 272 -0.57 -18.80 0.97
N GLY A 273 0.16 -18.06 1.83
CA GLY A 273 1.52 -17.61 1.57
C GLY A 273 2.49 -18.78 1.40
N ALA A 274 2.55 -19.68 2.38
CA ALA A 274 3.43 -20.86 2.35
C ALA A 274 3.13 -21.83 1.17
N LEU A 275 1.87 -21.87 0.70
CA LEU A 275 1.45 -22.65 -0.46
C LEU A 275 1.50 -21.89 -1.79
N GLY A 276 1.95 -20.62 -1.83
CA GLY A 276 2.00 -19.81 -3.05
C GLY A 276 0.65 -19.66 -3.78
N THR A 277 -0.45 -19.59 -3.02
CA THR A 277 -1.83 -19.71 -3.52
C THR A 277 -2.69 -18.50 -3.10
N GLY A 278 -3.99 -18.70 -2.84
CA GLY A 278 -4.87 -17.66 -2.30
C GLY A 278 -5.82 -18.13 -1.20
N VAL A 279 -6.42 -17.14 -0.54
CA VAL A 279 -7.48 -17.27 0.45
C VAL A 279 -8.83 -17.08 -0.21
N TYR A 280 -9.78 -17.95 0.11
CA TYR A 280 -11.16 -17.86 -0.33
C TYR A 280 -12.13 -17.69 0.85
N LEU A 281 -12.99 -16.68 0.73
CA LEU A 281 -14.07 -16.38 1.66
C LEU A 281 -15.40 -16.83 1.03
N PRO A 282 -16.05 -17.89 1.56
CA PRO A 282 -17.34 -18.36 1.08
C PRO A 282 -18.47 -17.31 1.23
N PRO A 283 -19.68 -17.60 0.72
CA PRO A 283 -20.85 -16.76 0.95
C PRO A 283 -21.18 -16.60 2.44
N GLY A 284 -21.52 -15.38 2.83
CA GLY A 284 -21.88 -14.97 4.20
C GLY A 284 -21.19 -13.68 4.64
N LYS A 285 -21.61 -13.17 5.79
CA LYS A 285 -20.96 -12.09 6.55
C LYS A 285 -19.88 -12.68 7.46
N TRP A 286 -18.67 -12.13 7.38
CA TRP A 286 -17.52 -12.53 8.20
C TRP A 286 -17.09 -11.33 9.07
N ASP A 287 -16.96 -11.51 10.38
CA ASP A 287 -16.79 -10.40 11.33
C ASP A 287 -15.32 -10.23 11.76
N PHE A 288 -14.72 -9.06 11.50
CA PHE A 288 -13.34 -8.76 11.88
C PHE A 288 -13.31 -7.71 13.01
N ASN A 289 -12.85 -8.12 14.21
CA ASN A 289 -12.80 -7.26 15.40
C ASN A 289 -11.54 -6.36 15.50
N ASN A 290 -10.73 -6.32 14.45
CA ASN A 290 -9.58 -5.43 14.29
C ASN A 290 -9.29 -5.23 12.80
N LYS A 291 -8.34 -4.37 12.45
CA LYS A 291 -7.78 -4.28 11.10
C LYS A 291 -7.07 -5.58 10.71
N VAL A 292 -7.06 -5.89 9.42
CA VAL A 292 -6.13 -6.86 8.83
C VAL A 292 -4.77 -6.17 8.69
N VAL A 293 -3.70 -6.81 9.15
CA VAL A 293 -2.31 -6.44 8.85
C VAL A 293 -1.80 -7.44 7.82
N LEU A 294 -1.62 -7.00 6.58
CA LEU A 294 -1.27 -7.87 5.45
C LEU A 294 0.18 -7.63 5.01
N ASN A 295 1.07 -8.57 5.35
CA ASN A 295 2.48 -8.57 4.91
C ASN A 295 2.79 -9.69 3.89
N THR A 296 1.78 -10.50 3.53
CA THR A 296 1.94 -11.64 2.62
C THR A 296 1.74 -11.20 1.17
N SER A 297 2.82 -11.24 0.39
CA SER A 297 2.84 -10.90 -1.05
C SER A 297 2.46 -12.09 -1.93
N ASN A 298 2.18 -11.83 -3.22
CA ASN A 298 1.91 -12.83 -4.26
C ASN A 298 0.64 -13.71 -4.08
N ILE A 299 -0.30 -13.33 -3.22
CA ILE A 299 -1.53 -14.09 -2.96
C ILE A 299 -2.79 -13.45 -3.56
N GLY A 300 -3.81 -14.26 -3.82
CA GLY A 300 -5.17 -13.80 -4.08
C GLY A 300 -6.04 -13.88 -2.83
N ILE A 301 -6.86 -12.87 -2.56
CA ILE A 301 -7.85 -12.84 -1.47
C ILE A 301 -9.22 -12.62 -2.13
N LYS A 302 -10.03 -13.68 -2.22
CA LYS A 302 -11.25 -13.68 -3.05
C LYS A 302 -12.49 -14.13 -2.32
N GLY A 303 -13.57 -13.37 -2.48
CA GLY A 303 -14.89 -13.75 -2.02
C GLY A 303 -15.68 -14.53 -3.07
N ALA A 304 -16.94 -14.84 -2.76
CA ALA A 304 -17.88 -15.48 -3.67
C ALA A 304 -18.62 -14.48 -4.60
N GLY A 305 -18.21 -13.21 -4.61
CA GLY A 305 -18.85 -12.09 -5.31
C GLY A 305 -19.35 -11.04 -4.31
N MET A 306 -19.33 -9.75 -4.69
CA MET A 306 -19.72 -8.63 -3.81
C MET A 306 -21.10 -8.80 -3.16
N TRP A 307 -22.05 -9.42 -3.87
CA TRP A 307 -23.39 -9.69 -3.33
C TRP A 307 -23.46 -10.87 -2.35
N HIS A 308 -22.41 -11.70 -2.26
CA HIS A 308 -22.44 -12.98 -1.53
C HIS A 308 -21.50 -13.03 -0.35
N THR A 309 -20.38 -12.31 -0.36
CA THR A 309 -19.38 -12.29 0.71
C THR A 309 -19.24 -10.88 1.26
N GLU A 310 -19.61 -10.68 2.52
CA GLU A 310 -19.38 -9.45 3.29
C GLU A 310 -18.24 -9.67 4.29
N VAL A 311 -17.30 -8.72 4.36
CA VAL A 311 -16.35 -8.58 5.48
C VAL A 311 -16.77 -7.36 6.28
N TYR A 312 -17.18 -7.58 7.53
CA TYR A 312 -17.71 -6.55 8.41
C TYR A 312 -16.74 -6.25 9.55
N TYR A 313 -16.21 -5.04 9.61
CA TYR A 313 -15.34 -4.62 10.72
C TYR A 313 -16.18 -4.16 11.92
N SER A 314 -16.16 -4.94 12.99
CA SER A 314 -17.11 -4.83 14.12
C SER A 314 -16.61 -4.01 15.32
N ASN A 315 -15.39 -3.46 15.25
CA ASN A 315 -14.76 -2.71 16.34
C ASN A 315 -14.77 -1.19 16.05
N PRO A 316 -15.48 -0.35 16.85
CA PRO A 316 -15.62 1.10 16.60
C PRO A 316 -14.46 1.95 17.11
N ALA A 317 -13.37 1.33 17.59
CA ALA A 317 -12.18 2.03 18.04
C ALA A 317 -11.32 2.54 16.86
N LYS A 318 -10.48 3.55 17.14
CA LYS A 318 -9.45 4.05 16.23
C LYS A 318 -8.51 2.92 15.79
N PHE A 319 -8.06 2.96 14.53
CA PHE A 319 -7.09 2.02 13.94
C PHE A 319 -7.46 0.53 14.10
N SER A 320 -8.76 0.21 14.11
CA SER A 320 -9.29 -1.11 14.46
C SER A 320 -10.19 -1.75 13.38
N GLY A 321 -10.04 -1.35 12.12
CA GLY A 321 -10.65 -2.03 10.98
C GLY A 321 -10.06 -1.59 9.64
N GLY A 322 -10.53 -2.20 8.56
CA GLY A 322 -9.92 -2.11 7.23
C GLY A 322 -8.68 -2.99 7.06
N MET A 323 -8.00 -2.86 5.92
CA MET A 323 -6.75 -3.56 5.61
C MET A 323 -5.59 -2.58 5.52
N ILE A 324 -4.60 -2.70 6.41
CA ILE A 324 -3.27 -2.10 6.22
C ILE A 324 -2.34 -3.13 5.61
N ALA A 325 -1.65 -2.77 4.52
CA ALA A 325 -0.80 -3.69 3.78
C ALA A 325 0.63 -3.16 3.59
N ARG A 326 1.57 -4.10 3.49
CA ARG A 326 2.93 -3.92 2.96
C ARG A 326 3.27 -5.11 2.07
N VAL A 327 2.81 -5.05 0.81
CA VAL A 327 2.77 -6.21 -0.11
C VAL A 327 3.13 -5.86 -1.55
N ASN A 328 3.50 -6.87 -2.32
CA ASN A 328 3.58 -6.81 -3.78
C ASN A 328 2.68 -7.90 -4.40
N ASN A 329 2.13 -7.62 -5.60
CA ASN A 329 1.43 -8.58 -6.46
C ASN A 329 0.26 -9.32 -5.77
N VAL A 330 -0.55 -8.60 -4.99
CA VAL A 330 -1.76 -9.14 -4.32
C VAL A 330 -3.03 -8.77 -5.08
N GLU A 331 -3.96 -9.71 -5.24
CA GLU A 331 -5.30 -9.45 -5.81
C GLU A 331 -6.37 -9.57 -4.72
N VAL A 332 -7.05 -8.47 -4.38
CA VAL A 332 -8.29 -8.50 -3.59
C VAL A 332 -9.47 -8.43 -4.56
N ALA A 333 -10.39 -9.39 -4.51
CA ALA A 333 -11.51 -9.42 -5.44
C ALA A 333 -12.80 -10.02 -4.87
N ASP A 334 -13.93 -9.65 -5.47
CA ASP A 334 -15.23 -10.31 -5.30
C ASP A 334 -15.79 -10.30 -3.86
N ILE A 335 -15.59 -9.20 -3.13
CA ILE A 335 -15.97 -9.00 -1.71
C ILE A 335 -16.68 -7.65 -1.52
N TYR A 336 -17.71 -7.61 -0.67
CA TYR A 336 -18.24 -6.39 -0.05
C TYR A 336 -17.58 -6.17 1.33
N PHE A 337 -17.25 -4.93 1.65
CA PHE A 337 -16.60 -4.50 2.87
C PHE A 337 -17.45 -3.42 3.54
N ASN A 338 -17.69 -3.58 4.84
CA ASN A 338 -18.54 -2.69 5.64
C ASN A 338 -17.97 -2.59 7.07
N THR A 339 -18.49 -1.67 7.87
CA THR A 339 -17.89 -1.34 9.17
C THR A 339 -18.89 -0.70 10.14
N ILE A 340 -18.65 -0.87 11.44
CA ILE A 340 -19.35 -0.17 12.53
C ILE A 340 -18.94 1.31 12.67
N ASN A 341 -17.94 1.78 11.90
CA ASN A 341 -17.52 3.18 11.94
C ASN A 341 -18.59 4.11 11.33
N ASN A 342 -18.91 5.23 12.00
CA ASN A 342 -19.84 6.25 11.50
C ASN A 342 -19.28 7.70 11.48
N ARG A 343 -17.95 7.84 11.34
CA ARG A 343 -17.25 9.12 11.49
C ARG A 343 -15.87 9.15 10.81
N ARG A 344 -15.39 10.37 10.53
CA ARG A 344 -14.01 10.63 10.06
C ARG A 344 -12.99 10.65 11.21
N PHE A 345 -13.41 11.16 12.36
CA PHE A 345 -12.55 11.52 13.50
C PHE A 345 -12.97 10.77 14.77
N ALA A 346 -12.00 10.33 15.56
CA ALA A 346 -12.22 9.76 16.89
C ALA A 346 -12.49 10.87 17.93
N ASN A 347 -11.76 11.98 17.81
CA ASN A 347 -11.94 13.27 18.50
C ASN A 347 -11.60 14.38 17.47
N PRO A 348 -12.01 15.65 17.64
CA PRO A 348 -11.72 16.72 16.67
C PRO A 348 -10.23 16.81 16.31
N GLY A 349 -9.92 16.60 15.02
CA GLY A 349 -8.55 16.58 14.48
C GLY A 349 -7.80 15.23 14.61
N ASP A 350 -8.31 14.27 15.38
CA ASP A 350 -7.70 12.94 15.55
C ASP A 350 -8.39 11.88 14.69
N TYR A 351 -7.76 11.53 13.56
CA TYR A 351 -8.34 10.65 12.54
C TYR A 351 -8.67 9.24 13.05
N MET A 352 -9.73 8.62 12.53
CA MET A 352 -10.11 7.25 12.88
C MET A 352 -9.07 6.19 12.45
N ILE A 353 -8.23 6.47 11.45
CA ILE A 353 -7.28 5.54 10.81
C ILE A 353 -7.98 4.23 10.39
N TYR A 354 -9.09 4.38 9.67
CA TYR A 354 -10.08 3.32 9.44
C TYR A 354 -10.47 3.28 7.95
N LYS A 355 -9.46 3.18 7.08
CA LYS A 355 -9.62 3.10 5.62
C LYS A 355 -9.87 1.66 5.18
N ALA A 356 -10.69 1.42 4.16
CA ALA A 356 -10.95 0.03 3.72
C ALA A 356 -9.64 -0.64 3.23
N PHE A 357 -8.84 0.12 2.47
CA PHE A 357 -7.48 -0.25 2.08
C PHE A 357 -6.50 0.89 2.39
N MET A 358 -5.38 0.58 3.04
CA MET A 358 -4.32 1.55 3.40
C MET A 358 -2.92 0.90 3.39
N GLY A 359 -1.88 1.73 3.47
CA GLY A 359 -0.48 1.29 3.40
C GLY A 359 0.05 1.14 1.98
N THR A 360 1.06 0.28 1.80
CA THR A 360 1.78 0.07 0.55
C THR A 360 1.34 -1.22 -0.13
N TRP A 361 0.74 -1.08 -1.31
CA TRP A 361 0.32 -2.22 -2.13
C TRP A 361 1.35 -2.59 -3.20
N GLY A 362 2.54 -1.98 -3.11
CA GLY A 362 3.75 -2.32 -3.86
C GLY A 362 3.51 -2.45 -5.37
N ASN A 363 4.24 -3.35 -6.01
CA ASN A 363 4.17 -3.54 -7.45
C ASN A 363 3.03 -4.49 -7.85
N ASN A 364 2.24 -4.10 -8.86
CA ASN A 364 1.32 -4.96 -9.61
C ASN A 364 0.07 -5.50 -8.87
N SER A 365 -0.23 -5.01 -7.66
CA SER A 365 -1.43 -5.42 -6.91
C SER A 365 -2.73 -4.95 -7.60
N LYS A 366 -3.88 -5.52 -7.21
CA LYS A 366 -5.18 -5.27 -7.86
C LYS A 366 -6.34 -5.32 -6.88
N PHE A 367 -7.29 -4.40 -7.03
CA PHE A 367 -8.63 -4.49 -6.43
C PHE A 367 -9.65 -4.65 -7.55
N THR A 368 -10.36 -5.78 -7.63
CA THR A 368 -11.25 -6.08 -8.77
C THR A 368 -12.62 -6.53 -8.29
N ARG A 369 -13.69 -5.78 -8.63
CA ARG A 369 -15.05 -6.02 -8.10
C ARG A 369 -15.05 -6.09 -6.57
N VAL A 370 -14.53 -5.03 -5.94
CA VAL A 370 -14.68 -4.78 -4.50
C VAL A 370 -15.74 -3.69 -4.29
N TRP A 371 -16.53 -3.82 -3.24
CA TRP A 371 -17.50 -2.81 -2.81
C TRP A 371 -17.16 -2.44 -1.37
N ALA A 372 -16.92 -1.17 -1.04
CA ALA A 372 -16.54 -0.73 0.31
C ALA A 372 -17.31 0.52 0.75
N GLU A 373 -17.92 0.44 1.93
CA GLU A 373 -18.80 1.47 2.49
C GLU A 373 -18.50 1.77 3.97
N HIS A 374 -18.77 3.01 4.41
CA HIS A 374 -18.70 3.48 5.80
C HIS A 374 -17.30 3.54 6.43
N PHE A 375 -16.25 3.43 5.61
CA PHE A 375 -14.88 3.66 6.06
C PHE A 375 -14.57 5.15 6.19
N GLU A 376 -13.47 5.47 6.88
CA GLU A 376 -12.92 6.82 6.91
C GLU A 376 -12.61 7.28 5.47
N VAL A 377 -11.94 6.44 4.69
CA VAL A 377 -11.66 6.62 3.26
C VAL A 377 -11.82 5.25 2.60
N GLY A 378 -12.28 5.20 1.35
CA GLY A 378 -12.38 3.94 0.60
C GLY A 378 -11.02 3.27 0.40
N ALA A 379 -10.07 3.96 -0.25
CA ALA A 379 -8.67 3.51 -0.29
C ALA A 379 -7.68 4.68 -0.18
N TRP A 380 -6.69 4.57 0.71
CA TRP A 380 -5.61 5.54 0.89
C TRP A 380 -4.26 4.87 0.60
N LEU A 381 -3.76 5.03 -0.62
CA LEU A 381 -2.59 4.32 -1.11
C LEU A 381 -1.34 5.14 -0.79
N GLY A 382 -0.62 4.73 0.26
CA GLY A 382 0.56 5.45 0.74
C GLY A 382 0.98 4.92 2.12
N GLY A 383 2.30 4.77 2.31
CA GLY A 383 2.89 4.34 3.57
C GLY A 383 3.56 5.49 4.32
N TYR A 384 3.49 5.43 5.65
CA TYR A 384 4.00 6.45 6.58
C TYR A 384 4.81 5.83 7.73
N ASP A 385 4.95 4.51 7.71
CA ASP A 385 5.44 3.63 8.75
C ASP A 385 6.74 2.91 8.31
N ALA A 386 7.54 2.47 9.29
CA ALA A 386 8.81 1.80 9.07
C ALA A 386 8.67 0.39 8.45
N PRO A 387 9.70 -0.16 7.78
CA PRO A 387 11.03 0.42 7.56
C PRO A 387 11.05 1.59 6.55
N TYR A 388 12.11 2.39 6.65
CA TYR A 388 12.42 3.51 5.76
C TYR A 388 13.63 3.19 4.86
N PRO A 389 13.70 3.68 3.59
CA PRO A 389 12.66 4.44 2.90
C PRO A 389 11.40 3.60 2.68
N VAL A 390 10.23 4.24 2.72
CA VAL A 390 8.96 3.53 2.60
C VAL A 390 8.81 3.00 1.17
N GLU A 391 8.25 1.79 1.04
CA GLU A 391 7.81 1.26 -0.25
C GLU A 391 6.74 2.17 -0.88
N VAL A 392 6.60 2.12 -2.21
CA VAL A 392 5.53 2.85 -2.91
C VAL A 392 4.63 1.91 -3.69
N THR A 393 3.35 2.24 -3.75
CA THR A 393 2.38 1.52 -4.59
C THR A 393 2.64 1.86 -6.06
N ASN A 394 2.86 0.86 -6.90
CA ASN A 394 3.24 1.04 -8.29
C ASN A 394 2.51 0.05 -9.21
N ASN A 395 1.91 0.55 -10.30
CA ASN A 395 1.11 -0.28 -11.22
C ASN A 395 -0.04 -1.04 -10.51
N LEU A 396 -0.67 -0.42 -9.50
CA LEU A 396 -1.91 -0.91 -8.89
C LEU A 396 -3.07 -0.69 -9.87
N VAL A 397 -3.98 -1.67 -9.98
CA VAL A 397 -5.22 -1.52 -10.76
C VAL A 397 -6.45 -1.73 -9.89
N ILE A 398 -7.27 -0.70 -9.74
CA ILE A 398 -8.60 -0.72 -9.12
C ILE A 398 -9.63 -0.73 -10.25
N SER A 399 -10.41 -1.81 -10.39
CA SER A 399 -11.31 -2.02 -11.52
C SER A 399 -12.68 -2.57 -11.11
N GLN A 400 -13.75 -2.05 -11.73
CA GLN A 400 -15.15 -2.47 -11.50
C GLN A 400 -15.60 -2.35 -10.03
N ALA A 401 -15.03 -1.40 -9.28
CA ALA A 401 -15.24 -1.25 -7.84
C ALA A 401 -16.35 -0.25 -7.47
N ARG A 402 -16.86 -0.34 -6.25
CA ARG A 402 -17.87 0.57 -5.67
C ARG A 402 -17.34 1.13 -4.34
N PHE A 403 -16.94 2.39 -4.30
CA PHE A 403 -16.51 3.05 -3.07
C PHE A 403 -17.55 4.10 -2.71
N ARG A 404 -18.39 3.81 -1.71
CA ARG A 404 -19.57 4.64 -1.40
C ARG A 404 -19.64 5.02 0.08
N ASN A 405 -20.33 6.12 0.40
CA ASN A 405 -20.69 6.47 1.78
C ASN A 405 -19.50 6.49 2.76
N ASN A 406 -18.35 7.08 2.35
CA ASN A 406 -17.13 7.15 3.16
C ASN A 406 -16.94 8.57 3.72
N TYR A 407 -16.40 8.70 4.93
CA TYR A 407 -16.39 9.98 5.68
C TYR A 407 -15.34 11.01 5.25
N ALA A 408 -14.44 10.62 4.37
CA ALA A 408 -13.49 11.44 3.65
C ALA A 408 -13.39 10.92 2.20
N ASP A 409 -12.19 10.88 1.62
CA ASP A 409 -11.93 10.54 0.23
C ASP A 409 -12.58 9.22 -0.23
N GLY A 410 -12.92 9.13 -1.52
CA GLY A 410 -13.26 7.85 -2.16
C GLY A 410 -12.01 6.99 -2.36
N ILE A 411 -11.07 7.47 -3.18
CA ILE A 411 -9.75 6.88 -3.35
C ILE A 411 -8.71 8.02 -3.42
N ASN A 412 -7.66 7.93 -2.60
CA ASN A 412 -6.52 8.85 -2.63
C ASN A 412 -5.24 8.07 -2.98
N PHE A 413 -4.59 8.41 -4.09
CA PHE A 413 -3.22 8.01 -4.41
C PHE A 413 -2.26 9.02 -3.78
N SER A 414 -1.31 8.54 -2.98
CA SER A 414 -0.41 9.37 -2.21
C SER A 414 0.98 8.74 -1.98
N GLN A 415 1.87 9.42 -1.26
CA GLN A 415 3.23 8.98 -0.93
C GLN A 415 3.97 8.29 -2.10
N GLY A 416 4.08 8.98 -3.23
CA GLY A 416 4.80 8.48 -4.41
C GLY A 416 4.11 7.36 -5.20
N THR A 417 2.84 7.03 -4.89
CA THR A 417 2.03 6.07 -5.65
C THR A 417 2.08 6.41 -7.15
N SER A 418 2.43 5.45 -8.00
CA SER A 418 2.80 5.73 -9.40
C SER A 418 2.28 4.69 -10.40
N ASN A 419 2.14 5.08 -11.67
CA ASN A 419 1.69 4.24 -12.79
C ASN A 419 0.35 3.50 -12.53
N SER A 420 -0.44 3.93 -11.55
CA SER A 420 -1.58 3.19 -11.01
C SER A 420 -2.90 3.69 -11.61
N VAL A 421 -3.89 2.81 -11.67
CA VAL A 421 -5.14 3.01 -12.43
C VAL A 421 -6.36 2.80 -11.55
N VAL A 422 -7.33 3.72 -11.62
CA VAL A 422 -8.72 3.48 -11.19
C VAL A 422 -9.61 3.50 -12.43
N GLU A 423 -10.34 2.41 -12.70
CA GLU A 423 -11.19 2.29 -13.88
C GLU A 423 -12.52 1.58 -13.68
N HIS A 424 -13.50 1.91 -14.55
CA HIS A 424 -14.83 1.30 -14.60
C HIS A 424 -15.56 1.25 -13.24
N SER A 425 -15.20 2.15 -12.32
CA SER A 425 -15.58 2.14 -10.91
C SER A 425 -16.53 3.28 -10.57
N ASN A 426 -17.39 3.05 -9.58
CA ASN A 426 -18.33 4.05 -9.10
C ASN A 426 -17.91 4.55 -7.72
N ILE A 427 -17.74 5.86 -7.61
CA ILE A 427 -17.43 6.56 -6.37
C ILE A 427 -18.65 7.41 -6.04
N ARG A 428 -19.18 7.30 -4.82
CA ARG A 428 -20.46 7.93 -4.47
C ARG A 428 -20.47 8.44 -3.03
N ASN A 429 -21.03 9.62 -2.76
CA ASN A 429 -21.30 10.05 -1.39
C ASN A 429 -20.02 10.07 -0.51
N SER A 430 -18.90 10.58 -1.06
CA SER A 430 -17.62 10.73 -0.34
C SER A 430 -17.59 12.03 0.45
N GLY A 431 -17.03 11.99 1.66
CA GLY A 431 -16.89 13.11 2.60
C GLY A 431 -15.59 13.90 2.50
N ASP A 432 -14.84 13.69 1.42
CA ASP A 432 -13.79 14.53 0.85
C ASP A 432 -13.67 14.15 -0.64
N ASP A 433 -12.56 14.45 -1.30
CA ASP A 433 -12.42 14.20 -2.74
C ASP A 433 -12.76 12.76 -3.19
N GLY A 434 -13.61 12.64 -4.21
CA GLY A 434 -14.02 11.32 -4.72
C GLY A 434 -12.84 10.51 -5.28
N LEU A 435 -11.98 11.16 -6.06
CA LEU A 435 -10.74 10.58 -6.58
C LEU A 435 -9.61 11.62 -6.46
N ALA A 436 -8.57 11.33 -5.67
CA ALA A 436 -7.49 12.26 -5.36
C ALA A 436 -6.09 11.72 -5.75
N MET A 437 -5.23 12.63 -6.20
CA MET A 437 -3.79 12.42 -6.40
C MET A 437 -3.03 13.43 -5.53
N TRP A 438 -2.61 13.02 -4.34
CA TRP A 438 -1.83 13.83 -3.38
C TRP A 438 -0.39 13.33 -3.28
N PRO A 439 0.55 13.89 -4.07
CA PRO A 439 1.96 13.52 -4.05
C PRO A 439 2.69 14.10 -2.82
N SER A 440 2.27 13.68 -1.62
CA SER A 440 2.97 13.94 -0.37
C SER A 440 4.38 13.33 -0.40
N ASN A 441 5.28 13.91 0.39
CA ASN A 441 6.70 13.56 0.40
C ASN A 441 7.27 13.43 1.82
N SER A 442 6.42 13.08 2.79
CA SER A 442 6.77 12.96 4.21
C SER A 442 6.08 11.72 4.82
N PRO A 443 6.82 10.65 5.16
CA PRO A 443 8.28 10.47 5.01
C PRO A 443 8.75 10.53 3.54
N ALA A 444 10.05 10.73 3.33
CA ALA A 444 10.65 10.95 2.02
C ALA A 444 10.41 9.76 1.07
N VAL A 445 9.74 10.04 -0.05
CA VAL A 445 9.34 9.12 -1.12
C VAL A 445 9.50 9.80 -2.48
N PRO A 446 9.56 9.06 -3.60
CA PRO A 446 9.53 9.63 -4.95
C PRO A 446 8.34 10.55 -5.22
N GLU A 447 8.49 11.45 -6.20
CA GLU A 447 7.38 12.18 -6.81
C GLU A 447 6.41 11.18 -7.47
N GLU A 448 5.11 11.32 -7.22
CA GLU A 448 4.07 10.48 -7.83
C GLU A 448 3.92 10.81 -9.33
N ILE A 449 3.89 9.78 -10.18
CA ILE A 449 3.91 9.94 -11.64
C ILE A 449 2.91 9.03 -12.39
N ASN A 450 2.39 9.50 -13.52
CA ASN A 450 1.68 8.70 -14.54
C ASN A 450 0.44 7.90 -14.04
N ASN A 451 -0.15 8.29 -12.90
CA ASN A 451 -1.42 7.75 -12.44
C ASN A 451 -2.58 8.10 -13.39
N THR A 452 -3.58 7.22 -13.47
CA THR A 452 -4.71 7.34 -14.40
C THR A 452 -6.06 7.08 -13.72
N PHE A 453 -6.99 8.04 -13.79
CA PHE A 453 -8.41 7.82 -13.50
C PHE A 453 -9.20 7.80 -14.80
N ARG A 454 -9.89 6.68 -15.11
CA ARG A 454 -10.59 6.54 -16.41
C ARG A 454 -11.90 5.80 -16.34
N PHE A 455 -12.92 6.21 -17.11
CA PHE A 455 -14.22 5.51 -17.16
C PHE A 455 -14.89 5.31 -15.78
N ASN A 456 -14.74 6.27 -14.86
CA ASN A 456 -15.38 6.22 -13.53
C ASN A 456 -16.58 7.18 -13.48
N THR A 457 -17.61 6.80 -12.72
CA THR A 457 -18.70 7.72 -12.35
C THR A 457 -18.48 8.18 -10.91
N VAL A 458 -18.30 9.49 -10.71
CA VAL A 458 -18.22 10.13 -9.39
C VAL A 458 -19.47 10.96 -9.15
N GLU A 459 -20.15 10.78 -8.03
CA GLU A 459 -21.46 11.41 -7.80
C GLU A 459 -21.80 11.65 -6.32
N HIS A 460 -22.54 12.73 -6.03
CA HIS A 460 -22.99 13.09 -4.67
C HIS A 460 -21.86 13.30 -3.64
N VAL A 461 -20.64 13.63 -4.07
CA VAL A 461 -19.52 13.97 -3.17
C VAL A 461 -19.90 15.20 -2.33
N PHE A 462 -19.73 15.12 -1.00
CA PHE A 462 -20.33 16.06 -0.04
C PHE A 462 -19.35 16.99 0.69
N ARG A 463 -18.06 16.93 0.34
CA ARG A 463 -16.99 17.89 0.70
C ARG A 463 -15.96 17.92 -0.45
N ALA A 464 -15.25 19.03 -0.61
CA ALA A 464 -14.12 19.17 -1.54
C ALA A 464 -14.47 19.04 -3.04
N GLY A 465 -14.41 17.86 -3.66
CA GLY A 465 -14.75 17.73 -5.08
C GLY A 465 -14.74 16.33 -5.71
N GLY A 466 -15.27 16.22 -6.93
CA GLY A 466 -15.35 14.94 -7.64
C GLY A 466 -14.00 14.32 -7.98
N VAL A 467 -13.05 15.12 -8.45
CA VAL A 467 -11.65 14.72 -8.66
C VAL A 467 -10.71 15.82 -8.18
N ALA A 468 -9.63 15.47 -7.50
CA ALA A 468 -8.56 16.39 -7.14
C ALA A 468 -7.18 15.94 -7.60
N ILE A 469 -6.35 16.90 -7.99
CA ILE A 469 -4.91 16.70 -8.24
C ILE A 469 -4.17 17.83 -7.54
N PHE A 470 -3.12 17.50 -6.77
CA PHE A 470 -2.37 18.47 -5.97
C PHE A 470 -0.93 18.72 -6.45
N GLY A 471 -0.41 17.87 -7.36
CA GLY A 471 0.93 18.03 -7.94
C GLY A 471 1.35 16.88 -8.85
N GLY A 472 2.63 16.50 -8.80
CA GLY A 472 3.19 15.32 -9.49
C GLY A 472 3.53 15.57 -10.96
N LYS A 473 3.47 14.54 -11.81
CA LYS A 473 3.51 14.71 -13.29
C LYS A 473 2.91 13.55 -14.10
N ASP A 474 2.61 13.87 -15.36
CA ASP A 474 2.12 12.94 -16.39
C ASP A 474 0.78 12.23 -16.08
N HIS A 475 0.02 12.76 -15.13
CA HIS A 475 -1.27 12.20 -14.72
C HIS A 475 -2.35 12.34 -15.80
N LYS A 476 -3.26 11.36 -15.83
CA LYS A 476 -4.35 11.27 -16.81
C LYS A 476 -5.70 11.14 -16.11
N VAL A 477 -6.67 11.95 -16.49
CA VAL A 477 -8.04 11.88 -15.96
C VAL A 477 -9.00 11.94 -17.14
N HIS A 478 -9.69 10.85 -17.47
CA HIS A 478 -10.47 10.83 -18.72
C HIS A 478 -11.73 9.96 -18.77
N ASN A 479 -12.60 10.24 -19.72
CA ASN A 479 -13.87 9.51 -19.94
C ASN A 479 -14.74 9.43 -18.66
N LEU A 480 -14.70 10.47 -17.82
CA LEU A 480 -15.44 10.50 -16.55
C LEU A 480 -16.85 11.08 -16.71
N LEU A 481 -17.74 10.64 -15.81
CA LEU A 481 -18.98 11.34 -15.50
C LEU A 481 -18.89 11.80 -14.04
N ILE A 482 -18.96 13.11 -13.82
CA ILE A 482 -18.97 13.73 -12.49
C ILE A 482 -20.31 14.46 -12.33
N ARG A 483 -21.05 14.20 -11.25
CA ARG A 483 -22.36 14.87 -11.06
C ARG A 483 -22.77 15.14 -9.61
N ASP A 484 -23.69 16.08 -9.48
CA ASP A 484 -24.49 16.34 -8.27
C ASP A 484 -23.59 16.57 -7.05
N CYS A 485 -22.51 17.36 -7.21
CA CYS A 485 -21.53 17.65 -6.17
C CYS A 485 -22.13 18.59 -5.10
N PHE A 486 -21.89 18.32 -3.83
CA PHE A 486 -22.40 19.10 -2.71
C PHE A 486 -21.25 19.80 -1.96
N GLY A 487 -21.34 21.13 -1.79
CA GLY A 487 -20.32 21.94 -1.11
C GLY A 487 -18.94 22.01 -1.80
N GLY A 488 -18.84 21.64 -3.09
CA GLY A 488 -17.56 21.36 -3.72
C GLY A 488 -17.52 21.43 -5.25
N SER A 489 -16.31 21.25 -5.78
CA SER A 489 -15.97 21.35 -7.20
C SER A 489 -16.23 20.05 -7.97
N GLY A 490 -16.39 20.11 -9.29
CA GLY A 490 -16.40 18.90 -10.13
C GLY A 490 -14.99 18.32 -10.26
N ILE A 491 -14.03 19.16 -10.65
CA ILE A 491 -12.59 18.87 -10.61
C ILE A 491 -11.87 20.05 -9.95
N ARG A 492 -10.93 19.80 -9.02
CA ARG A 492 -10.08 20.83 -8.41
C ARG A 492 -8.59 20.57 -8.60
N PHE A 493 -7.86 21.64 -8.90
CA PHE A 493 -6.40 21.70 -8.95
C PHE A 493 -5.93 22.70 -7.90
N THR A 494 -5.34 22.23 -6.81
CA THR A 494 -4.89 23.14 -5.74
C THR A 494 -3.47 22.85 -5.28
N THR A 495 -2.83 23.82 -4.65
CA THR A 495 -1.52 23.64 -4.00
C THR A 495 -1.62 23.90 -2.50
N ASP A 496 -2.71 23.43 -1.87
CA ASP A 496 -3.02 23.65 -0.45
C ASP A 496 -2.24 22.73 0.49
N PHE A 497 -1.88 21.53 0.02
CA PHE A 497 -1.25 20.50 0.84
C PHE A 497 0.28 20.46 0.65
N PRO A 498 1.06 20.11 1.70
CA PRO A 498 2.49 19.82 1.57
C PRO A 498 2.75 18.63 0.65
N GLY A 499 3.85 18.67 -0.11
CA GLY A 499 4.22 17.62 -1.05
C GLY A 499 5.00 18.17 -2.25
N TYR A 500 5.03 17.39 -3.32
CA TYR A 500 5.40 17.88 -4.65
C TYR A 500 4.24 18.71 -5.24
N THR A 501 4.51 19.86 -5.83
CA THR A 501 3.51 20.67 -6.54
C THR A 501 3.44 20.28 -8.03
N PHE A 502 2.71 21.04 -8.85
CA PHE A 502 2.59 20.77 -10.29
C PHE A 502 3.93 20.94 -11.02
N SER A 503 4.49 19.84 -11.52
CA SER A 503 5.82 19.84 -12.13
C SER A 503 5.87 20.66 -13.43
N GLN A 504 7.02 21.29 -13.68
CA GLN A 504 7.34 21.91 -14.98
C GLN A 504 7.83 20.89 -16.02
N GLN A 505 7.88 19.60 -15.66
CA GLN A 505 8.17 18.47 -16.53
C GLN A 505 6.92 17.60 -16.71
N GLY A 506 6.84 16.85 -17.82
CA GLY A 506 5.67 16.04 -18.15
C GLY A 506 4.47 16.86 -18.65
N LEU A 507 3.33 16.18 -18.85
CA LEU A 507 2.08 16.77 -19.34
C LEU A 507 0.85 16.11 -18.68
N TYR A 508 0.08 16.89 -17.92
CA TYR A 508 -1.23 16.46 -17.44
C TYR A 508 -2.24 16.42 -18.59
N ARG A 509 -3.02 15.32 -18.70
CA ARG A 509 -4.03 15.14 -19.76
C ARG A 509 -5.39 14.84 -19.16
N ILE A 510 -6.30 15.83 -19.21
CA ILE A 510 -7.64 15.77 -18.62
C ILE A 510 -8.67 15.85 -19.75
N TYR A 511 -9.38 14.77 -20.09
CA TYR A 511 -10.15 14.79 -21.33
C TYR A 511 -11.37 13.87 -21.38
N ASP A 512 -12.31 14.17 -22.29
CA ASP A 512 -13.56 13.41 -22.43
C ASP A 512 -14.44 13.37 -21.16
N ILE A 513 -14.52 14.46 -20.39
CA ILE A 513 -15.27 14.52 -19.11
C ILE A 513 -16.60 15.28 -19.22
N ASP A 514 -17.67 14.67 -18.69
CA ASP A 514 -18.95 15.32 -18.37
C ASP A 514 -18.96 15.74 -16.89
N ILE A 515 -19.28 17.00 -16.60
CA ILE A 515 -19.49 17.54 -15.25
C ILE A 515 -20.88 18.17 -15.19
N ASN A 516 -21.74 17.71 -14.30
CA ASN A 516 -23.13 18.19 -14.19
C ASN A 516 -23.44 18.64 -12.75
N ASN A 517 -24.17 19.74 -12.55
CA ASN A 517 -24.71 20.14 -11.24
C ASN A 517 -23.65 20.41 -10.13
N CYS A 518 -22.39 20.70 -10.49
CA CYS A 518 -21.24 20.86 -9.56
C CYS A 518 -20.74 22.32 -9.43
N GLY A 519 -19.67 22.51 -8.65
CA GLY A 519 -19.28 23.82 -8.12
C GLY A 519 -20.17 24.20 -6.94
N THR A 520 -19.91 25.35 -6.29
CA THR A 520 -20.79 25.87 -5.22
C THR A 520 -20.56 27.36 -4.98
N SER A 521 -21.46 28.03 -4.24
CA SER A 521 -21.18 29.32 -3.61
C SER A 521 -20.72 29.22 -2.16
N TYR A 522 -20.85 28.03 -1.55
CA TYR A 522 -20.69 27.81 -0.11
C TYR A 522 -19.94 26.50 0.15
N ASP A 523 -18.61 26.54 0.00
CA ASP A 523 -17.74 25.52 0.62
C ASP A 523 -17.66 25.72 2.16
N LEU A 524 -16.88 24.88 2.85
CA LEU A 524 -16.67 24.99 4.30
C LEU A 524 -15.99 26.30 4.76
N TRP A 525 -15.47 27.12 3.85
CA TRP A 525 -14.92 28.45 4.12
C TRP A 525 -15.84 29.58 3.63
N HIS A 526 -17.07 29.24 3.21
CA HIS A 526 -18.07 30.11 2.56
C HIS A 526 -17.54 30.84 1.32
N ARG A 527 -16.75 30.12 0.51
CA ARG A 527 -16.17 30.62 -0.75
C ARG A 527 -16.84 30.00 -1.97
N PRO A 528 -16.94 30.76 -3.08
CA PRO A 528 -17.39 30.21 -4.35
C PRO A 528 -16.32 29.30 -4.97
N ARG A 529 -16.79 28.24 -5.64
CA ARG A 529 -16.01 27.20 -6.30
C ARG A 529 -16.63 26.88 -7.67
N GLY A 530 -15.80 26.69 -8.69
CA GLY A 530 -16.25 26.33 -10.04
C GLY A 530 -16.50 24.84 -10.21
N SER A 531 -17.24 24.45 -11.25
CA SER A 531 -17.29 23.03 -11.68
C SER A 531 -15.91 22.52 -12.07
N VAL A 532 -15.06 23.37 -12.63
CA VAL A 532 -13.60 23.19 -12.64
C VAL A 532 -12.96 24.33 -11.87
N GLU A 533 -12.09 24.00 -10.93
CA GLU A 533 -11.43 24.92 -10.02
C GLU A 533 -9.90 24.85 -10.13
N PHE A 534 -9.26 26.01 -10.11
CA PHE A 534 -7.85 26.16 -9.77
C PHE A 534 -7.71 27.09 -8.56
N TYR A 535 -7.01 26.62 -7.53
CA TYR A 535 -6.56 27.42 -6.40
C TYR A 535 -5.07 27.15 -6.15
N THR A 536 -4.22 27.79 -6.96
CA THR A 536 -2.80 27.41 -7.12
C THR A 536 -1.86 28.57 -6.76
N PRO A 537 -1.77 28.98 -5.47
CA PRO A 537 -0.84 30.02 -5.04
C PRO A 537 0.63 29.70 -5.35
N ASN A 538 1.02 28.42 -5.39
CA ASN A 538 2.40 27.99 -5.64
C ASN A 538 2.73 27.74 -7.13
N GLY A 539 1.84 28.09 -8.06
CA GLY A 539 2.02 27.87 -9.50
C GLY A 539 1.35 26.59 -10.02
N VAL A 540 1.11 26.55 -11.33
CA VAL A 540 0.50 25.39 -12.02
C VAL A 540 0.95 25.34 -13.47
N SER A 541 1.36 24.16 -13.96
CA SER A 541 2.06 24.04 -15.25
C SER A 541 1.62 22.83 -16.08
N ASN A 542 1.82 22.93 -17.41
CA ASN A 542 1.73 21.83 -18.38
C ASN A 542 0.43 21.02 -18.33
N MET A 543 -0.72 21.68 -18.49
CA MET A 543 -2.02 21.00 -18.50
C MET A 543 -2.73 21.11 -19.84
N GLN A 544 -3.21 19.97 -20.33
CA GLN A 544 -4.05 19.87 -21.52
C GLN A 544 -5.43 19.32 -21.15
N PHE A 545 -6.44 20.15 -21.39
CA PHE A 545 -7.85 19.82 -21.25
C PHE A 545 -8.49 19.66 -22.63
N ASP A 546 -9.18 18.54 -22.89
CA ASP A 546 -9.84 18.30 -24.19
C ASP A 546 -11.28 17.77 -24.03
N ASN A 547 -12.23 18.28 -24.82
CA ASN A 547 -13.60 17.78 -24.88
C ASN A 547 -14.37 17.79 -23.53
N ILE A 548 -14.13 18.83 -22.73
CA ILE A 548 -14.77 19.03 -21.42
C ILE A 548 -16.17 19.63 -21.60
N LYS A 549 -17.18 19.01 -20.98
CA LYS A 549 -18.56 19.49 -21.00
C LYS A 549 -19.04 19.71 -19.57
N ILE A 550 -19.41 20.95 -19.26
CA ILE A 550 -19.97 21.35 -17.98
C ILE A 550 -21.42 21.78 -18.19
N THR A 551 -22.34 21.22 -17.43
CA THR A 551 -23.74 21.65 -17.41
C THR A 551 -24.21 21.99 -15.99
N ASN A 552 -25.06 23.02 -15.88
CA ASN A 552 -25.70 23.43 -14.64
C ASN A 552 -24.73 23.69 -13.46
N SER A 553 -23.63 24.42 -13.66
CA SER A 553 -22.79 24.82 -12.53
C SER A 553 -23.60 25.62 -11.51
N GLN A 554 -23.43 25.27 -10.23
CA GLN A 554 -24.05 26.00 -9.12
C GLN A 554 -23.61 27.47 -9.16
N ARG A 555 -22.29 27.72 -9.14
CA ARG A 555 -21.69 29.05 -9.30
C ARG A 555 -20.95 29.25 -10.62
N HIS A 556 -19.65 28.96 -10.69
CA HIS A 556 -18.83 29.21 -11.89
C HIS A 556 -18.68 27.96 -12.78
N GLY A 557 -18.50 28.15 -14.09
CA GLY A 557 -18.12 27.07 -15.01
C GLY A 557 -16.68 26.62 -14.76
N VAL A 558 -15.73 27.50 -15.07
CA VAL A 558 -14.30 27.37 -14.75
C VAL A 558 -13.87 28.56 -13.89
N GLN A 559 -13.17 28.28 -12.78
CA GLN A 559 -12.65 29.26 -11.83
C GLN A 559 -11.12 29.16 -11.77
N LEU A 560 -10.42 30.28 -11.99
CA LEU A 560 -8.95 30.34 -11.99
C LEU A 560 -8.44 31.33 -10.94
N VAL A 561 -7.78 30.82 -9.88
CA VAL A 561 -7.21 31.62 -8.80
C VAL A 561 -5.79 31.16 -8.48
N GLY A 562 -4.88 32.11 -8.21
CA GLY A 562 -3.51 31.82 -7.82
C GLY A 562 -2.47 32.54 -8.68
N ASN A 563 -1.30 31.92 -8.84
CA ASN A 563 -0.15 32.50 -9.54
C ASN A 563 0.37 31.53 -10.61
N GLY A 564 1.22 32.00 -11.51
CA GLY A 564 2.15 31.15 -12.27
C GLY A 564 1.50 30.08 -13.15
N PHE A 565 0.43 30.43 -13.87
CA PHE A 565 -0.25 29.54 -14.82
C PHE A 565 0.56 29.42 -16.11
N ASN A 566 1.25 28.29 -16.35
CA ASN A 566 2.16 28.13 -17.48
C ASN A 566 1.76 26.96 -18.38
N ASN A 567 1.67 27.17 -19.71
CA ASN A 567 1.36 26.11 -20.68
C ASN A 567 0.07 25.32 -20.33
N ILE A 568 -1.04 26.05 -20.15
CA ILE A 568 -2.35 25.47 -19.84
C ILE A 568 -3.30 25.75 -21.01
N THR A 569 -3.86 24.68 -21.57
CA THR A 569 -4.75 24.74 -22.75
C THR A 569 -6.04 23.98 -22.54
N PHE A 570 -7.15 24.57 -22.95
CA PHE A 570 -8.48 23.99 -22.96
C PHE A 570 -8.99 23.96 -24.40
N ASN A 571 -9.25 22.78 -24.96
CA ASN A 571 -9.65 22.62 -26.36
C ASN A 571 -11.01 21.92 -26.44
N ASN A 572 -11.95 22.49 -27.17
CA ASN A 572 -13.34 22.01 -27.26
C ASN A 572 -14.03 21.94 -25.89
N VAL A 573 -14.42 23.10 -25.34
CA VAL A 573 -15.15 23.18 -24.06
C VAL A 573 -16.58 23.65 -24.28
N THR A 574 -17.55 22.95 -23.68
CA THR A 574 -18.96 23.36 -23.68
C THR A 574 -19.39 23.69 -22.24
N LEU A 575 -19.85 24.92 -22.03
CA LEU A 575 -20.42 25.40 -20.76
C LEU A 575 -21.89 25.79 -20.99
N ASN A 576 -22.82 25.19 -20.23
CA ASN A 576 -24.24 25.45 -20.34
C ASN A 576 -24.93 25.48 -18.96
N GLY A 577 -25.28 26.66 -18.46
CA GLY A 577 -25.80 26.85 -17.11
C GLY A 577 -24.70 27.17 -16.10
N THR A 578 -24.67 28.41 -15.59
CA THR A 578 -23.81 28.83 -14.47
C THR A 578 -24.50 29.90 -13.64
N GLY A 579 -24.46 29.81 -12.30
CA GLY A 579 -25.19 30.75 -11.42
C GLY A 579 -26.62 30.31 -11.21
N LEU A 580 -26.78 29.03 -10.88
CA LEU A 580 -28.07 28.42 -10.59
C LEU A 580 -28.33 28.32 -9.09
N ASP A 581 -27.35 28.58 -8.22
CA ASP A 581 -27.52 28.48 -6.78
C ASP A 581 -28.28 29.64 -6.11
N ALA A 582 -28.52 29.50 -4.80
CA ALA A 582 -29.33 30.41 -3.98
C ALA A 582 -28.63 31.72 -3.59
N SER A 583 -27.39 31.97 -4.00
CA SER A 583 -26.54 33.02 -3.43
C SER A 583 -27.08 34.44 -3.62
N VAL A 584 -27.27 35.14 -2.50
CA VAL A 584 -27.58 36.58 -2.52
C VAL A 584 -26.27 37.35 -2.71
N ARG A 585 -26.19 38.15 -3.78
CA ARG A 585 -25.03 38.99 -4.10
C ARG A 585 -24.75 40.04 -3.02
N ASP A 586 -23.65 39.88 -2.28
CA ASP A 586 -23.03 40.96 -1.51
C ASP A 586 -22.14 41.80 -2.42
N VAL A 587 -22.58 43.03 -2.71
CA VAL A 587 -21.90 43.98 -3.60
C VAL A 587 -20.57 44.51 -3.03
N MET A 588 -20.21 44.19 -1.78
CA MET A 588 -18.91 44.52 -1.17
C MET A 588 -17.89 43.37 -1.24
N MET A 589 -18.33 42.11 -1.33
CA MET A 589 -17.44 40.92 -1.27
C MET A 589 -17.52 40.00 -2.49
N ASN A 590 -18.61 40.04 -3.26
CA ASN A 590 -18.85 39.14 -4.38
C ASN A 590 -19.60 39.85 -5.52
N SER A 591 -18.84 40.62 -6.30
CA SER A 591 -19.34 41.56 -7.32
C SER A 591 -20.09 40.92 -8.49
N TYR A 592 -19.97 39.61 -8.69
CA TYR A 592 -20.44 38.90 -9.88
C TYR A 592 -21.39 37.75 -9.50
N GLY A 593 -22.32 37.42 -10.39
CA GLY A 593 -23.12 36.20 -10.31
C GLY A 593 -22.34 34.95 -10.72
N GLY A 594 -23.05 33.93 -11.19
CA GLY A 594 -22.43 32.82 -11.90
C GLY A 594 -21.91 33.21 -13.28
N VAL A 595 -20.70 32.77 -13.58
CA VAL A 595 -19.93 33.15 -14.78
C VAL A 595 -19.36 31.90 -15.45
N GLY A 596 -19.32 31.90 -16.78
CA GLY A 596 -18.76 30.82 -17.60
C GLY A 596 -17.29 30.53 -17.28
N ILE A 597 -16.39 31.47 -17.60
CA ILE A 597 -14.97 31.44 -17.22
C ILE A 597 -14.67 32.67 -16.37
N TRP A 598 -14.27 32.46 -15.11
CA TRP A 598 -13.96 33.52 -14.16
C TRP A 598 -12.52 33.38 -13.66
N THR A 599 -11.77 34.49 -13.58
CA THR A 599 -10.38 34.48 -13.12
C THR A 599 -10.00 35.68 -12.26
N GLU A 600 -9.27 35.38 -11.18
CA GLU A 600 -8.48 36.29 -10.33
C GLU A 600 -6.99 35.89 -10.33
N ALA A 601 -6.56 35.03 -11.26
CA ALA A 601 -5.15 34.64 -11.38
C ALA A 601 -4.23 35.86 -11.60
N ASN A 602 -3.08 35.89 -10.94
CA ASN A 602 -2.21 37.06 -10.93
C ASN A 602 -1.19 37.11 -12.07
N SER A 603 -0.80 35.95 -12.61
CA SER A 603 0.29 35.84 -13.56
C SER A 603 0.24 34.55 -14.39
N GLY A 604 0.81 34.61 -15.59
CA GLY A 604 0.81 33.50 -16.55
C GLY A 604 -0.26 33.66 -17.63
N SER A 605 -0.62 32.53 -18.27
CA SER A 605 -1.51 32.47 -19.42
C SER A 605 -2.32 31.17 -19.43
N VAL A 606 -3.61 31.27 -19.76
CA VAL A 606 -4.47 30.12 -20.08
C VAL A 606 -5.13 30.37 -21.43
N THR A 607 -5.12 29.37 -22.31
CA THR A 607 -5.70 29.46 -23.65
C THR A 607 -6.87 28.50 -23.82
N PHE A 608 -8.01 29.05 -24.20
CA PHE A 608 -9.26 28.35 -24.49
C PHE A 608 -9.55 28.38 -26.00
N ASN A 609 -9.71 27.20 -26.61
CA ASN A 609 -9.93 26.97 -28.04
C ASN A 609 -11.26 26.24 -28.29
N ASN A 610 -12.02 26.67 -29.30
CA ASN A 610 -13.36 26.14 -29.61
C ASN A 610 -14.29 26.06 -28.39
N VAL A 611 -14.50 27.19 -27.70
CA VAL A 611 -15.38 27.23 -26.53
C VAL A 611 -16.78 27.72 -26.87
N ALA A 612 -17.80 27.01 -26.40
CA ALA A 612 -19.19 27.43 -26.39
C ALA A 612 -19.64 27.69 -24.95
N ILE A 613 -20.14 28.90 -24.67
CA ILE A 613 -20.66 29.30 -23.34
C ILE A 613 -22.11 29.77 -23.50
N SER A 614 -23.01 29.27 -22.67
CA SER A 614 -24.45 29.54 -22.76
C SER A 614 -25.13 29.51 -21.38
N ASN A 615 -26.26 30.21 -21.26
CA ASN A 615 -27.14 30.22 -20.07
C ASN A 615 -26.41 30.52 -18.74
N PHE A 616 -25.54 31.52 -18.75
CA PHE A 616 -24.91 32.07 -17.54
C PHE A 616 -25.80 33.15 -16.88
N GLU A 617 -25.73 33.30 -15.56
CA GLU A 617 -26.46 34.34 -14.81
C GLU A 617 -25.97 35.75 -15.15
N ASP A 618 -24.64 35.95 -15.21
CA ASP A 618 -24.04 37.30 -15.26
C ASP A 618 -23.20 37.52 -16.53
N ALA A 619 -22.11 36.76 -16.70
CA ALA A 619 -21.19 36.91 -17.83
C ALA A 619 -20.67 35.58 -18.39
N ALA A 620 -20.34 35.56 -19.68
CA ALA A 620 -19.65 34.42 -20.30
C ALA A 620 -18.20 34.30 -19.79
N ILE A 621 -17.50 35.43 -19.66
CA ILE A 621 -16.08 35.52 -19.30
C ILE A 621 -15.87 36.74 -18.40
N VAL A 622 -15.13 36.59 -17.30
CA VAL A 622 -14.63 37.68 -16.45
C VAL A 622 -13.14 37.44 -16.18
N ASN A 623 -12.30 38.44 -16.50
CA ASN A 623 -10.92 38.50 -16.02
C ASN A 623 -10.76 39.75 -15.15
N GLN A 624 -10.45 39.55 -13.87
CA GLN A 624 -10.27 40.65 -12.92
C GLN A 624 -8.84 41.21 -12.88
N ASN A 625 -7.85 40.52 -13.46
CA ASN A 625 -6.44 40.91 -13.37
C ASN A 625 -5.79 41.04 -14.76
N ASN A 626 -5.50 42.29 -15.15
CA ASN A 626 -4.86 42.61 -16.43
C ASN A 626 -3.43 42.07 -16.58
N ASN A 627 -2.80 41.56 -15.51
CA ASN A 627 -1.49 40.92 -15.57
C ASN A 627 -1.56 39.43 -15.99
N PHE A 628 -2.76 38.85 -16.07
CA PHE A 628 -2.98 37.47 -16.47
C PHE A 628 -3.58 37.38 -17.89
N ASN A 629 -2.91 36.63 -18.76
CA ASN A 629 -3.27 36.50 -20.17
C ASN A 629 -4.31 35.39 -20.38
N LEU A 630 -5.59 35.73 -20.19
CA LEU A 630 -6.71 34.86 -20.55
C LEU A 630 -7.03 35.00 -22.05
N VAL A 631 -6.70 33.98 -22.84
CA VAL A 631 -7.04 33.92 -24.27
C VAL A 631 -8.24 33.00 -24.45
N VAL A 632 -9.33 33.48 -25.05
CA VAL A 632 -10.52 32.66 -25.35
C VAL A 632 -10.94 32.82 -26.80
N THR A 633 -11.13 31.70 -27.50
CA THR A 633 -11.57 31.67 -28.89
C THR A 633 -12.72 30.68 -29.10
N THR A 634 -13.65 31.04 -29.99
CA THR A 634 -14.75 30.20 -30.45
C THR A 634 -14.41 29.41 -31.73
N ALA A 635 -13.19 29.55 -32.24
CA ALA A 635 -12.74 28.92 -33.47
C ALA A 635 -12.12 27.53 -33.20
N PRO A 636 -12.33 26.53 -34.08
CA PRO A 636 -11.63 25.26 -34.02
C PRO A 636 -10.16 25.41 -34.45
N VAL A 637 -9.26 24.75 -33.72
CA VAL A 637 -7.87 24.57 -34.14
C VAL A 637 -7.82 23.30 -34.98
N PRO A 638 -7.47 23.38 -36.29
CA PRO A 638 -7.45 22.21 -37.15
C PRO A 638 -6.31 21.27 -36.79
N LEU A 639 -6.57 19.96 -36.88
CA LEU A 639 -5.57 18.92 -36.82
C LEU A 639 -4.69 18.96 -38.08
N GLN A 640 -3.37 18.78 -37.92
CA GLN A 640 -2.37 18.82 -38.98
C GLN A 640 -1.49 17.55 -39.04
N GLY A 641 -1.64 16.64 -38.08
CA GLY A 641 -0.96 15.35 -38.05
C GLY A 641 -1.17 14.60 -36.74
N ILE A 642 -0.98 13.28 -36.77
CA ILE A 642 -0.91 12.42 -35.59
C ILE A 642 0.29 11.47 -35.70
N SER A 643 0.89 11.13 -34.56
CA SER A 643 1.98 10.16 -34.46
C SER A 643 1.96 9.42 -33.13
N PHE A 644 2.69 8.31 -33.05
CA PHE A 644 3.05 7.67 -31.79
C PHE A 644 4.45 8.13 -31.36
N ALA A 645 4.69 8.22 -30.05
CA ALA A 645 6.02 8.54 -29.50
C ALA A 645 7.08 7.49 -29.89
N ASN A 646 6.68 6.22 -29.97
CA ASN A 646 7.49 5.12 -30.49
C ASN A 646 6.68 4.39 -31.57
N ASN A 647 7.31 4.08 -32.71
CA ASN A 647 6.70 3.31 -33.79
C ASN A 647 6.81 1.79 -33.59
N GLN A 648 7.43 1.33 -32.50
CA GLN A 648 7.52 -0.08 -32.11
C GLN A 648 7.31 -0.24 -30.60
N ILE A 649 6.65 -1.33 -30.20
CA ILE A 649 6.55 -1.78 -28.81
C ILE A 649 6.71 -3.30 -28.70
N THR A 650 7.27 -3.75 -27.58
CA THR A 650 7.24 -5.16 -27.15
C THR A 650 6.33 -5.27 -25.92
N MET A 651 5.63 -6.40 -25.80
CA MET A 651 4.74 -6.75 -24.70
C MET A 651 4.90 -8.23 -24.32
N GLY A 652 4.65 -8.57 -23.06
CA GLY A 652 4.56 -9.96 -22.62
C GLY A 652 3.18 -10.54 -22.90
N ASN A 653 3.10 -11.83 -23.23
CA ASN A 653 1.81 -12.52 -23.39
C ASN A 653 0.97 -12.42 -22.10
N GLY A 654 -0.29 -12.02 -22.21
CA GLY A 654 -1.17 -11.70 -21.08
C GLY A 654 -0.99 -10.30 -20.47
N SER A 655 -0.05 -9.48 -20.95
CA SER A 655 0.15 -8.12 -20.44
C SER A 655 -0.78 -7.10 -21.13
N THR A 656 -1.12 -6.04 -20.41
CA THR A 656 -1.86 -4.88 -20.93
C THR A 656 -0.94 -3.66 -21.04
N ARG A 657 -1.16 -2.79 -22.03
CA ARG A 657 -0.38 -1.55 -22.19
C ARG A 657 -1.22 -0.45 -22.85
N THR A 658 -1.34 0.69 -22.17
CA THR A 658 -1.93 1.90 -22.76
C THR A 658 -0.93 2.53 -23.73
N VAL A 659 -1.42 3.02 -24.88
CA VAL A 659 -0.65 3.78 -25.87
C VAL A 659 -1.36 5.09 -26.22
N ASP A 660 -0.62 6.19 -26.22
CA ASP A 660 -1.15 7.53 -26.49
C ASP A 660 -0.70 8.06 -27.86
N VAL A 661 -1.56 8.88 -28.48
CA VAL A 661 -1.23 9.64 -29.69
C VAL A 661 -0.73 11.04 -29.34
N ILE A 662 0.32 11.45 -30.05
CA ILE A 662 0.80 12.83 -30.15
C ILE A 662 0.03 13.50 -31.28
N PHE A 663 -0.62 14.63 -30.97
CA PHE A 663 -1.34 15.45 -31.93
C PHE A 663 -0.49 16.64 -32.35
N ASN A 664 -0.52 16.97 -33.64
CA ASN A 664 0.12 18.17 -34.18
C ASN A 664 -0.96 19.07 -34.83
N PRO A 665 -1.12 20.34 -34.41
CA PRO A 665 -0.63 20.89 -33.15
C PRO A 665 -1.30 20.20 -31.95
N PRO A 666 -0.67 20.17 -30.75
CA PRO A 666 -1.28 19.56 -29.56
C PRO A 666 -2.63 20.17 -29.17
N GLN A 667 -2.92 21.41 -29.58
CA GLN A 667 -4.16 22.15 -29.30
C GLN A 667 -5.30 21.86 -30.28
N ALA A 668 -5.14 20.92 -31.23
CA ALA A 668 -6.18 20.56 -32.20
C ALA A 668 -7.52 20.23 -31.51
N THR A 669 -8.61 20.86 -31.93
CA THR A 669 -9.89 20.82 -31.18
C THR A 669 -10.79 19.63 -31.55
N ASN A 670 -10.52 18.95 -32.67
CA ASN A 670 -11.01 17.59 -32.89
C ASN A 670 -9.83 16.62 -32.86
N LYS A 671 -9.82 15.75 -31.85
CA LYS A 671 -8.82 14.70 -31.67
C LYS A 671 -9.35 13.29 -31.92
N ASN A 672 -10.66 13.13 -32.15
CA ASN A 672 -11.33 11.83 -32.21
C ASN A 672 -10.61 10.84 -33.13
N LEU A 673 -10.30 9.66 -32.60
CA LEU A 673 -9.56 8.59 -33.28
C LEU A 673 -10.43 7.35 -33.47
N THR A 674 -10.15 6.65 -34.57
CA THR A 674 -10.53 5.25 -34.77
C THR A 674 -9.27 4.39 -34.64
N TRP A 675 -9.38 3.24 -33.97
CA TRP A 675 -8.26 2.37 -33.64
C TRP A 675 -8.48 0.96 -34.19
N THR A 676 -7.45 0.37 -34.80
CA THR A 676 -7.49 -1.02 -35.28
C THR A 676 -6.18 -1.76 -35.02
N SER A 677 -6.29 -3.07 -34.78
CA SER A 677 -5.17 -4.03 -34.82
C SER A 677 -5.25 -4.82 -36.13
N SER A 678 -4.11 -5.16 -36.72
CA SER A 678 -4.08 -6.05 -37.91
C SER A 678 -4.45 -7.51 -37.59
N ASP A 679 -4.36 -7.92 -36.32
CA ASP A 679 -4.93 -9.19 -35.82
C ASP A 679 -5.38 -9.05 -34.36
N ASN A 680 -6.71 -9.00 -34.15
CA ASN A 680 -7.32 -8.93 -32.83
C ASN A 680 -7.12 -10.19 -31.97
N ALA A 681 -6.68 -11.31 -32.55
CA ALA A 681 -6.33 -12.53 -31.82
C ALA A 681 -4.89 -12.52 -31.28
N VAL A 682 -4.06 -11.54 -31.67
CA VAL A 682 -2.70 -11.30 -31.14
C VAL A 682 -2.72 -10.15 -30.15
N ILE A 683 -3.27 -9.00 -30.54
CA ILE A 683 -3.56 -7.88 -29.65
C ILE A 683 -4.96 -7.34 -29.93
N SER A 684 -5.83 -7.36 -28.92
CA SER A 684 -7.12 -6.66 -28.95
C SER A 684 -7.00 -5.25 -28.37
N ILE A 685 -7.84 -4.33 -28.83
CA ILE A 685 -7.87 -2.93 -28.39
C ILE A 685 -9.13 -2.68 -27.55
N THR A 686 -8.97 -2.10 -26.36
CA THR A 686 -10.05 -1.74 -25.42
C THR A 686 -9.84 -0.34 -24.86
N GLY A 687 -10.88 0.27 -24.27
CA GLY A 687 -10.79 1.59 -23.64
C GLY A 687 -10.28 2.70 -24.59
N ALA A 688 -10.66 2.63 -25.87
CA ALA A 688 -10.24 3.57 -26.89
C ALA A 688 -10.94 4.94 -26.70
N SER A 689 -10.15 6.00 -26.64
CA SER A 689 -10.60 7.37 -26.39
C SER A 689 -10.18 8.34 -27.50
N SER A 690 -10.47 9.63 -27.35
CA SER A 690 -10.05 10.67 -28.29
C SER A 690 -8.52 10.89 -28.39
N GLY A 691 -7.68 10.07 -27.76
CA GLY A 691 -6.23 10.21 -27.83
C GLY A 691 -5.39 9.08 -27.24
N SER A 692 -6.01 8.02 -26.72
CA SER A 692 -5.33 6.89 -26.10
C SER A 692 -6.12 5.59 -26.35
N ALA A 693 -5.47 4.43 -26.20
CA ALA A 693 -6.13 3.13 -26.22
C ALA A 693 -5.35 2.09 -25.40
N THR A 694 -6.05 1.10 -24.85
CA THR A 694 -5.44 -0.03 -24.14
C THR A 694 -5.24 -1.20 -25.09
N LEU A 695 -4.00 -1.67 -25.21
CA LEU A 695 -3.63 -2.87 -25.94
C LEU A 695 -3.57 -4.04 -24.96
N ASN A 696 -4.18 -5.17 -25.32
CA ASN A 696 -4.21 -6.39 -24.52
C ASN A 696 -3.50 -7.49 -25.30
N ALA A 697 -2.33 -7.96 -24.84
CA ALA A 697 -1.60 -9.02 -25.52
C ALA A 697 -2.22 -10.39 -25.21
N LEU A 698 -2.91 -10.96 -26.20
CA LEU A 698 -3.65 -12.23 -26.05
C LEU A 698 -2.86 -13.45 -26.52
N LYS A 699 -1.89 -13.24 -27.43
CA LYS A 699 -1.12 -14.32 -28.05
C LYS A 699 0.23 -13.81 -28.56
N VAL A 700 1.25 -14.66 -28.52
CA VAL A 700 2.57 -14.41 -29.11
C VAL A 700 2.47 -14.22 -30.63
N GLY A 701 3.08 -13.15 -31.14
CA GLY A 701 2.95 -12.71 -32.54
C GLY A 701 3.39 -11.26 -32.73
N SER A 702 3.12 -10.69 -33.91
CA SER A 702 3.37 -9.27 -34.19
C SER A 702 2.27 -8.70 -35.07
N VAL A 703 1.83 -7.47 -34.78
CA VAL A 703 0.73 -6.78 -35.46
C VAL A 703 1.06 -5.31 -35.73
N THR A 704 0.36 -4.71 -36.69
CA THR A 704 0.31 -3.26 -36.85
C THR A 704 -0.89 -2.72 -36.08
N ILE A 705 -0.65 -1.86 -35.09
CA ILE A 705 -1.69 -1.04 -34.46
C ILE A 705 -1.79 0.26 -35.26
N THR A 706 -3.01 0.64 -35.63
CA THR A 706 -3.29 1.84 -36.42
C THR A 706 -4.24 2.76 -35.65
N ALA A 707 -3.90 4.05 -35.58
CA ALA A 707 -4.78 5.12 -35.14
C ALA A 707 -5.05 6.05 -36.32
N ARG A 708 -6.33 6.37 -36.60
CA ARG A 708 -6.74 7.23 -37.72
C ARG A 708 -7.73 8.28 -37.24
N SER A 709 -7.53 9.54 -37.64
CA SER A 709 -8.42 10.64 -37.29
C SER A 709 -9.85 10.43 -37.81
N GLN A 710 -10.85 10.97 -37.12
CA GLN A 710 -12.28 10.82 -37.44
C GLN A 710 -12.66 11.30 -38.85
N ASP A 711 -11.97 12.33 -39.36
CA ASP A 711 -12.12 12.84 -40.73
C ASP A 711 -11.42 11.96 -41.79
N GLY A 712 -10.64 10.97 -41.35
CA GLY A 712 -9.88 10.06 -42.18
C GLY A 712 -8.58 10.62 -42.76
N ASN A 713 -8.23 11.89 -42.50
CA ASN A 713 -7.14 12.60 -43.17
C ASN A 713 -5.74 12.24 -42.65
N PHE A 714 -5.61 11.86 -41.38
CA PHE A 714 -4.32 11.56 -40.75
C PHE A 714 -4.31 10.14 -40.16
N THR A 715 -3.15 9.49 -40.18
CA THR A 715 -3.00 8.11 -39.70
C THR A 715 -1.61 7.90 -39.09
N ALA A 716 -1.57 7.30 -37.91
CA ALA A 716 -0.36 6.85 -37.22
C ALA A 716 -0.38 5.32 -37.13
N THR A 717 0.79 4.69 -37.25
CA THR A 717 0.95 3.24 -37.13
C THR A 717 2.13 2.88 -36.25
N MET A 718 2.02 1.81 -35.46
CA MET A 718 3.14 1.18 -34.76
C MET A 718 3.13 -0.34 -34.96
N THR A 719 4.30 -0.96 -34.91
CA THR A 719 4.42 -2.43 -34.81
C THR A 719 4.40 -2.82 -33.34
N ALA A 720 3.48 -3.69 -32.95
CA ALA A 720 3.38 -4.21 -31.59
C ALA A 720 3.65 -5.72 -31.60
N SER A 721 4.68 -6.14 -30.86
CA SER A 721 5.17 -7.52 -30.82
C SER A 721 4.95 -8.13 -29.43
N VAL A 722 4.26 -9.27 -29.39
CA VAL A 722 4.01 -10.04 -28.17
C VAL A 722 5.00 -11.19 -28.08
N THR A 723 5.77 -11.27 -27.00
CA THR A 723 6.69 -12.38 -26.68
C THR A 723 6.20 -13.17 -25.46
N PRO A 724 6.70 -14.39 -25.21
CA PRO A 724 6.37 -15.15 -24.00
C PRO A 724 6.64 -14.33 -22.73
N ALA A 725 5.71 -14.38 -21.77
CA ALA A 725 5.89 -13.81 -20.44
C ALA A 725 6.41 -14.88 -19.48
N VAL A 726 7.57 -14.65 -18.86
CA VAL A 726 8.19 -15.61 -17.94
C VAL A 726 7.80 -15.29 -16.51
N SER A 727 7.39 -16.32 -15.76
CA SER A 727 7.08 -16.25 -14.34
C SER A 727 7.93 -17.23 -13.54
N ILE A 728 8.11 -16.94 -12.26
CA ILE A 728 8.60 -17.88 -11.26
C ILE A 728 7.59 -17.98 -10.11
N ALA A 729 7.46 -19.16 -9.52
CA ALA A 729 6.66 -19.40 -8.32
C ALA A 729 7.24 -20.57 -7.51
N ALA A 730 7.20 -20.48 -6.18
CA ALA A 730 7.33 -21.67 -5.34
C ALA A 730 6.09 -22.57 -5.56
N ILE A 731 6.31 -23.88 -5.60
CA ILE A 731 5.29 -24.92 -5.50
C ILE A 731 5.26 -25.43 -4.04
N ASN A 732 6.45 -25.72 -3.50
CA ASN A 732 6.69 -25.86 -2.06
C ASN A 732 7.74 -24.82 -1.69
N ASP A 733 7.48 -23.98 -0.68
CA ASP A 733 8.38 -22.90 -0.27
C ASP A 733 9.41 -23.29 0.79
N THR A 734 9.46 -24.56 1.22
CA THR A 734 10.20 -24.98 2.41
C THR A 734 10.92 -26.31 2.16
N ALA A 735 12.21 -26.35 2.47
CA ALA A 735 13.02 -27.57 2.58
C ALA A 735 13.42 -27.78 4.04
N SER A 736 13.65 -29.02 4.46
CA SER A 736 14.19 -29.33 5.80
C SER A 736 15.06 -30.57 5.78
N GLU A 737 16.05 -30.62 6.66
CA GLU A 737 16.98 -31.75 6.80
C GLU A 737 16.24 -33.04 7.16
N ALA A 738 15.16 -32.92 7.96
CA ALA A 738 14.18 -33.97 8.23
C ALA A 738 13.40 -34.51 6.99
N GLY A 739 13.84 -34.19 5.77
CA GLY A 739 13.41 -34.81 4.52
C GLY A 739 12.34 -34.06 3.73
N VAL A 740 12.03 -32.80 4.08
CA VAL A 740 11.09 -31.97 3.31
C VAL A 740 11.82 -31.34 2.13
N VAL A 741 11.20 -31.36 0.95
CA VAL A 741 11.80 -30.89 -0.31
C VAL A 741 10.98 -29.72 -0.86
N ALA A 742 11.61 -28.55 -0.94
CA ALA A 742 11.06 -27.38 -1.61
C ALA A 742 11.07 -27.58 -3.14
N SER A 743 10.25 -26.81 -3.85
CA SER A 743 10.35 -26.79 -5.31
C SER A 743 9.87 -25.47 -5.90
N VAL A 744 10.61 -24.99 -6.90
CA VAL A 744 10.37 -23.71 -7.57
C VAL A 744 10.19 -23.95 -9.05
N ARG A 745 9.13 -23.38 -9.64
CA ARG A 745 8.81 -23.49 -11.06
C ARG A 745 9.10 -22.17 -11.78
N ILE A 746 9.94 -22.23 -12.81
CA ILE A 746 10.11 -21.18 -13.82
C ILE A 746 9.32 -21.60 -15.06
N SER A 747 8.44 -20.75 -15.58
CA SER A 747 7.53 -21.10 -16.69
C SER A 747 7.19 -19.92 -17.61
N ALA A 748 6.85 -20.21 -18.87
CA ALA A 748 6.32 -19.23 -19.82
C ALA A 748 5.34 -19.86 -20.83
N PRO A 749 4.16 -19.26 -21.08
CA PRO A 749 3.20 -19.77 -22.06
C PRO A 749 3.54 -19.34 -23.49
N GLN A 750 3.10 -20.15 -24.46
CA GLN A 750 3.19 -19.86 -25.92
C GLN A 750 4.62 -19.59 -26.45
N ILE A 751 5.61 -20.33 -25.96
CA ILE A 751 6.99 -20.25 -26.45
C ILE A 751 7.06 -20.66 -27.93
N ALA A 752 7.43 -19.72 -28.81
CA ALA A 752 7.55 -19.95 -30.26
C ALA A 752 8.94 -20.45 -30.69
N SER A 753 9.98 -20.09 -29.92
CA SER A 753 11.38 -20.47 -30.12
C SER A 753 12.05 -20.62 -28.75
N ALA A 754 13.10 -21.44 -28.64
CA ALA A 754 13.79 -21.62 -27.36
C ALA A 754 14.31 -20.29 -26.78
N ILE A 755 14.16 -20.11 -25.46
CA ILE A 755 14.59 -18.93 -24.71
C ILE A 755 15.44 -19.36 -23.51
N ASN A 756 16.48 -18.57 -23.22
CA ASN A 756 17.33 -18.74 -22.04
C ASN A 756 16.92 -17.70 -20.99
N VAL A 757 16.19 -18.14 -19.97
CA VAL A 757 15.76 -17.35 -18.82
C VAL A 757 16.91 -17.28 -17.83
N ALA A 758 17.51 -16.11 -17.65
CA ALA A 758 18.53 -15.91 -16.63
C ALA A 758 17.87 -15.68 -15.25
N TYR A 759 18.54 -16.07 -14.18
CA TYR A 759 18.15 -15.77 -12.81
C TYR A 759 19.39 -15.60 -11.92
N THR A 760 19.25 -14.80 -10.86
CA THR A 760 20.22 -14.67 -9.77
C THR A 760 19.79 -15.48 -8.57
N ILE A 761 20.75 -15.80 -7.72
CA ILE A 761 20.56 -16.49 -6.45
C ILE A 761 21.07 -15.54 -5.36
N SER A 762 20.32 -15.40 -4.27
CA SER A 762 20.74 -14.73 -3.03
C SER A 762 20.01 -15.36 -1.85
N GLY A 763 20.30 -14.96 -0.61
CA GLY A 763 19.70 -15.59 0.57
C GLY A 763 20.50 -15.28 1.83
N SER A 764 20.13 -15.95 2.92
CA SER A 764 21.10 -16.29 3.97
C SER A 764 21.83 -17.58 3.59
N ALA A 765 21.08 -18.54 3.02
CA ALA A 765 21.55 -19.87 2.64
C ALA A 765 22.79 -19.82 1.73
N SER A 766 23.81 -20.58 2.12
CA SER A 766 25.04 -20.74 1.39
C SER A 766 24.84 -21.77 0.24
N SER A 767 25.88 -22.43 -0.23
CA SER A 767 25.76 -23.58 -1.16
C SER A 767 26.17 -24.90 -0.54
N GLY A 768 26.40 -24.94 0.78
CA GLY A 768 26.65 -26.16 1.54
C GLY A 768 25.35 -26.81 2.05
N ASP A 769 24.39 -25.98 2.43
CA ASP A 769 23.17 -26.26 3.21
C ASP A 769 21.98 -26.74 2.36
N TYR A 770 22.11 -26.77 1.02
CA TYR A 770 21.11 -27.39 0.14
C TYR A 770 21.68 -28.04 -1.13
N SER A 771 20.87 -28.91 -1.72
CA SER A 771 21.11 -29.55 -3.01
C SER A 771 19.92 -29.33 -3.95
N ALA A 772 20.20 -28.86 -5.17
CA ALA A 772 19.19 -28.47 -6.15
C ALA A 772 19.21 -29.38 -7.39
N THR A 773 18.03 -29.80 -7.85
CA THR A 773 17.86 -30.64 -9.06
C THR A 773 16.82 -30.01 -10.01
N PRO A 774 17.21 -29.59 -11.23
CA PRO A 774 18.59 -29.44 -11.70
C PRO A 774 19.36 -28.39 -10.88
N ALA A 775 20.69 -28.46 -10.91
CA ALA A 775 21.56 -27.52 -10.20
C ALA A 775 21.30 -26.06 -10.62
N LEU A 776 21.46 -25.13 -9.68
CA LEU A 776 21.19 -23.69 -9.89
C LEU A 776 22.31 -23.02 -10.69
N THR A 777 22.32 -23.21 -12.00
CA THR A 777 23.32 -22.65 -12.94
C THR A 777 23.12 -21.17 -13.31
N GLY A 778 22.14 -20.48 -12.72
CA GLY A 778 21.77 -19.11 -13.07
C GLY A 778 21.02 -18.96 -14.41
N VAL A 779 20.70 -20.07 -15.10
CA VAL A 779 19.93 -20.05 -16.35
C VAL A 779 19.02 -21.28 -16.52
N VAL A 780 17.79 -21.05 -16.98
CA VAL A 780 16.86 -22.10 -17.44
C VAL A 780 16.62 -21.94 -18.94
N ALA A 781 16.77 -23.03 -19.70
CA ALA A 781 16.31 -23.10 -21.08
C ALA A 781 14.86 -23.60 -21.13
N LEU A 782 13.95 -22.76 -21.66
CA LEU A 782 12.57 -23.12 -21.98
C LEU A 782 12.37 -23.19 -23.50
N SER A 783 11.42 -24.00 -23.97
CA SER A 783 11.20 -24.27 -25.40
C SER A 783 9.72 -24.54 -25.73
N PRO A 784 9.34 -24.61 -27.03
CA PRO A 784 7.99 -24.98 -27.44
C PRO A 784 7.55 -26.39 -26.97
N SER A 785 8.51 -27.27 -26.66
CA SER A 785 8.26 -28.62 -26.11
C SER A 785 8.51 -28.73 -24.59
N LYS A 786 8.93 -27.63 -23.95
CA LYS A 786 9.22 -27.55 -22.50
C LYS A 786 8.98 -26.13 -22.02
N THR A 787 7.71 -25.81 -21.73
CA THR A 787 7.26 -24.47 -21.30
C THR A 787 7.54 -24.16 -19.83
N GLU A 788 7.99 -25.13 -19.05
CA GLU A 788 8.36 -24.96 -17.64
C GLU A 788 9.57 -25.82 -17.22
N GLN A 789 10.23 -25.38 -16.15
CA GLN A 789 11.25 -26.11 -15.41
C GLN A 789 10.89 -26.03 -13.93
N ILE A 790 10.68 -27.19 -13.30
CA ILE A 790 10.63 -27.31 -11.85
C ILE A 790 12.04 -27.60 -11.35
N ILE A 791 12.48 -26.88 -10.32
CA ILE A 791 13.75 -27.09 -9.62
C ILE A 791 13.39 -27.53 -8.20
N THR A 792 13.74 -28.75 -7.82
CA THR A 792 13.57 -29.24 -6.44
C THR A 792 14.79 -28.88 -5.62
N ILE A 793 14.60 -28.44 -4.39
CA ILE A 793 15.65 -28.03 -3.44
C ILE A 793 15.43 -28.83 -2.15
N ALA A 794 16.41 -29.64 -1.77
CA ALA A 794 16.45 -30.34 -0.50
C ALA A 794 17.50 -29.70 0.40
N ALA A 795 17.25 -29.60 1.71
CA ALA A 795 18.29 -29.24 2.67
C ALA A 795 19.32 -30.38 2.77
N ASN A 796 20.56 -30.06 3.15
CA ASN A 796 21.64 -31.03 3.31
C ASN A 796 21.90 -31.30 4.80
N ASP A 797 21.17 -32.28 5.36
CA ASP A 797 21.29 -32.87 6.71
C ASP A 797 22.76 -33.05 7.17
N ASP A 798 23.23 -32.24 8.14
CA ASP A 798 24.58 -32.39 8.75
C ASP A 798 24.67 -32.66 10.27
N ALA A 799 25.11 -31.70 11.09
CA ALA A 799 25.33 -31.78 12.54
C ALA A 799 25.57 -30.39 13.20
N ILE A 800 25.34 -29.28 12.49
CA ILE A 800 25.67 -27.91 12.90
C ILE A 800 24.38 -27.08 12.94
N PHE A 801 24.10 -26.44 14.08
CA PHE A 801 22.99 -25.48 14.16
C PHE A 801 23.34 -24.19 13.40
N GLU A 802 22.71 -23.98 12.25
CA GLU A 802 22.79 -22.77 11.41
C GLU A 802 21.49 -21.93 11.53
N GLY A 803 20.37 -22.56 11.89
CA GLY A 803 19.07 -21.96 12.15
C GLY A 803 18.13 -21.96 10.94
N LYS A 804 17.05 -21.18 11.03
CA LYS A 804 16.14 -20.98 9.89
C LYS A 804 16.78 -20.04 8.85
N GLU A 805 16.85 -20.53 7.62
CA GLU A 805 17.50 -19.88 6.50
C GLU A 805 16.56 -19.57 5.34
N SER A 806 17.06 -18.81 4.36
CA SER A 806 16.32 -18.38 3.17
C SER A 806 17.17 -18.38 1.90
N LEU A 807 16.54 -18.78 0.79
CA LEU A 807 17.09 -18.87 -0.55
C LEU A 807 16.14 -18.18 -1.54
N PHE A 808 16.60 -17.13 -2.21
CA PHE A 808 15.85 -16.35 -3.19
C PHE A 808 16.33 -16.65 -4.62
N ILE A 809 15.43 -17.04 -5.50
CA ILE A 809 15.68 -17.22 -6.94
C ILE A 809 14.97 -16.10 -7.69
N THR A 810 15.72 -15.19 -8.32
CA THR A 810 15.18 -13.97 -8.93
C THR A 810 15.47 -13.89 -10.42
N LEU A 811 14.41 -13.90 -11.23
CA LEU A 811 14.47 -13.82 -12.70
C LEU A 811 15.06 -12.50 -13.19
N GLN A 812 15.85 -12.58 -14.25
CA GLN A 812 16.48 -11.43 -14.89
C GLN A 812 15.87 -11.16 -16.28
N PRO A 813 15.79 -9.90 -16.73
CA PRO A 813 15.37 -9.57 -18.09
C PRO A 813 16.30 -10.18 -19.15
N GLY A 814 15.76 -10.53 -20.31
CA GLY A 814 16.55 -11.13 -21.40
C GLY A 814 15.88 -11.05 -22.77
N SER A 815 16.52 -11.68 -23.76
CA SER A 815 16.09 -11.63 -25.16
C SER A 815 15.06 -12.72 -25.49
N GLY A 816 14.07 -12.37 -26.32
CA GLY A 816 13.04 -13.29 -26.80
C GLY A 816 11.84 -13.49 -25.87
N TYR A 817 11.84 -12.88 -24.68
CA TYR A 817 10.74 -12.92 -23.71
C TYR A 817 10.54 -11.57 -23.02
N GLN A 818 9.54 -11.46 -22.15
CA GLN A 818 9.41 -10.42 -21.12
C GLN A 818 9.22 -11.10 -19.76
N LEU A 819 9.51 -10.41 -18.66
CA LEU A 819 9.13 -10.88 -17.33
C LEU A 819 7.64 -10.61 -17.07
N SER A 820 7.01 -11.50 -16.31
CA SER A 820 5.66 -11.30 -15.75
C SER A 820 5.72 -10.47 -14.45
N THR A 821 4.62 -10.39 -13.69
CA THR A 821 4.62 -9.73 -12.37
C THR A 821 5.35 -10.53 -11.30
N ALA A 822 5.41 -11.86 -11.42
CA ALA A 822 6.09 -12.76 -10.49
C ALA A 822 7.52 -13.04 -10.97
N VAL A 823 8.49 -12.35 -10.37
CA VAL A 823 9.91 -12.35 -10.78
C VAL A 823 10.88 -12.90 -9.74
N SER A 824 10.43 -13.20 -8.53
CA SER A 824 11.26 -13.85 -7.50
C SER A 824 10.46 -14.92 -6.76
N ALA A 825 11.14 -15.96 -6.29
CA ALA A 825 10.58 -16.98 -5.41
C ALA A 825 11.54 -17.25 -4.24
N THR A 826 10.98 -17.36 -3.04
CA THR A 826 11.69 -17.71 -1.81
C THR A 826 11.55 -19.21 -1.53
N VAL A 827 12.61 -19.80 -1.00
CA VAL A 827 12.63 -21.10 -0.33
C VAL A 827 13.21 -20.90 1.08
N ASN A 828 12.48 -21.31 2.10
CA ASN A 828 12.96 -21.46 3.46
C ASN A 828 13.78 -22.75 3.55
N ILE A 829 14.86 -22.74 4.32
CA ILE A 829 15.63 -23.94 4.67
C ILE A 829 15.57 -24.11 6.19
N LEU A 830 15.22 -25.31 6.64
CA LEU A 830 15.00 -25.62 8.04
C LEU A 830 15.98 -26.69 8.53
N ASP A 831 16.93 -26.21 9.31
CA ASP A 831 17.78 -26.91 10.26
C ASP A 831 16.95 -27.80 11.23
N ASN A 832 17.48 -28.97 11.58
CA ASN A 832 16.91 -29.94 12.53
C ASN A 832 17.71 -30.11 13.84
N GLU A 833 18.91 -29.53 13.91
CA GLU A 833 19.73 -29.39 15.10
C GLU A 833 19.15 -28.36 16.08
N LEU A 834 19.80 -28.19 17.24
CA LEU A 834 19.42 -27.23 18.27
C LEU A 834 20.62 -26.36 18.68
N PRO A 835 20.41 -25.08 19.07
CA PRO A 835 21.49 -24.19 19.51
C PRO A 835 22.28 -24.80 20.67
N VAL A 836 23.61 -24.76 20.65
CA VAL A 836 24.40 -25.29 21.77
C VAL A 836 24.16 -24.47 23.04
N CYS A 837 23.91 -25.13 24.18
CA CYS A 837 23.68 -24.46 25.46
C CYS A 837 24.98 -23.86 26.06
N THR A 838 25.40 -22.71 25.53
CA THR A 838 26.53 -21.89 26.01
C THR A 838 26.08 -20.49 26.40
N SER A 839 26.78 -19.81 27.31
CA SER A 839 26.39 -18.46 27.74
C SER A 839 26.45 -17.45 26.58
N PRO A 840 25.39 -16.66 26.30
CA PRO A 840 24.10 -16.62 26.99
C PRO A 840 23.07 -17.59 26.35
N ALA A 841 22.37 -18.36 27.18
CA ALA A 841 21.28 -19.24 26.76
C ALA A 841 20.21 -19.34 27.85
N ILE A 842 18.99 -19.71 27.46
CA ILE A 842 17.88 -20.04 28.34
C ILE A 842 17.65 -21.56 28.25
N GLY A 843 17.80 -22.27 29.36
CA GLY A 843 17.65 -23.73 29.36
C GLY A 843 16.19 -24.17 29.41
N PHE A 844 15.72 -24.86 28.36
CA PHE A 844 14.40 -25.48 28.38
C PHE A 844 14.39 -26.72 29.27
N SER A 845 13.43 -26.78 30.19
CA SER A 845 13.32 -27.81 31.22
C SER A 845 11.86 -28.27 31.41
N GLY A 846 11.68 -29.58 31.60
CA GLY A 846 10.39 -30.16 32.03
C GLY A 846 10.09 -29.94 33.52
N SER A 847 11.05 -29.43 34.29
CA SER A 847 10.92 -29.09 35.71
C SER A 847 11.17 -27.59 35.91
N ALA A 848 10.30 -26.94 36.69
CA ALA A 848 10.49 -25.56 37.12
C ALA A 848 11.41 -25.47 38.35
N PRO A 849 12.24 -24.42 38.47
CA PRO A 849 12.77 -23.98 39.75
C PRO A 849 11.64 -23.56 40.70
N VAL A 850 11.83 -23.77 42.00
CA VAL A 850 11.04 -23.09 43.03
C VAL A 850 11.51 -21.63 43.11
N VAL A 851 10.59 -20.69 43.31
CA VAL A 851 10.92 -19.27 43.56
C VAL A 851 10.80 -19.03 45.06
N ASP A 852 11.90 -19.14 45.79
CA ASP A 852 11.94 -18.92 47.24
C ASP A 852 13.21 -18.17 47.71
N THR A 853 13.72 -18.44 48.91
CA THR A 853 14.92 -17.78 49.47
C THR A 853 16.15 -18.68 49.41
N SER A 854 16.14 -19.71 48.55
CA SER A 854 17.23 -20.69 48.42
C SER A 854 17.44 -21.11 46.96
N VAL A 855 18.68 -20.95 46.47
CA VAL A 855 19.00 -21.21 45.07
C VAL A 855 18.94 -22.71 44.75
N ASP A 856 17.98 -23.06 43.92
CA ASP A 856 17.67 -24.43 43.51
C ASP A 856 18.86 -25.13 42.81
N SER A 857 19.03 -26.44 43.01
CA SER A 857 20.15 -27.17 42.38
C SER A 857 20.02 -27.27 40.85
N LEU A 858 18.79 -27.14 40.34
CA LEU A 858 18.46 -27.09 38.92
C LEU A 858 19.16 -25.94 38.18
N TRP A 859 19.42 -24.81 38.83
CA TRP A 859 20.14 -23.68 38.22
C TRP A 859 21.56 -24.02 37.75
N ASN A 860 22.15 -25.14 38.21
CA ASN A 860 23.46 -25.60 37.74
C ASN A 860 23.42 -26.32 36.38
N SER A 861 22.24 -26.58 35.80
CA SER A 861 22.12 -27.16 34.46
C SER A 861 22.33 -26.14 33.34
N VAL A 862 22.20 -24.85 33.63
CA VAL A 862 22.27 -23.74 32.66
C VAL A 862 23.48 -22.83 32.89
N PRO A 863 24.09 -22.27 31.83
CA PRO A 863 25.24 -21.39 31.95
C PRO A 863 24.84 -20.03 32.55
N ALA A 864 25.73 -19.46 33.39
CA ALA A 864 25.57 -18.10 33.88
C ALA A 864 26.03 -17.06 32.85
N ARG A 865 25.39 -15.88 32.86
CA ARG A 865 25.78 -14.68 32.11
C ARG A 865 26.06 -13.56 33.11
N ASN A 866 27.23 -12.96 33.04
CA ASN A 866 27.56 -11.81 33.88
C ASN A 866 26.79 -10.55 33.44
N ILE A 867 26.60 -9.64 34.40
CA ILE A 867 26.12 -8.26 34.22
C ILE A 867 27.36 -7.38 34.46
N ASP A 868 28.03 -7.00 33.36
CA ASP A 868 29.39 -6.45 33.35
C ASP A 868 29.55 -5.14 32.54
N ASN A 869 28.56 -4.78 31.71
CA ASN A 869 28.61 -3.54 30.93
C ASN A 869 28.23 -2.36 31.81
N VAL A 870 29.18 -1.46 32.12
CA VAL A 870 28.86 -0.17 32.76
C VAL A 870 28.17 0.73 31.73
N THR A 871 26.90 1.06 31.96
CA THR A 871 26.10 1.92 31.07
C THR A 871 25.81 3.30 31.65
N LEU A 872 25.92 3.44 32.97
CA LEU A 872 25.85 4.69 33.73
C LEU A 872 26.89 4.65 34.86
N GLY A 873 27.49 5.80 35.16
CA GLY A 873 28.40 5.94 36.31
C GLY A 873 29.75 5.22 36.16
N GLY A 874 30.16 4.54 37.23
CA GLY A 874 31.35 3.69 37.30
C GLY A 874 31.07 2.46 38.18
N ARG A 875 31.95 1.46 38.21
CA ARG A 875 31.73 0.22 38.97
C ARG A 875 32.48 0.25 40.32
N PRO A 876 31.79 0.27 41.49
CA PRO A 876 32.41 -0.02 42.78
C PRO A 876 33.13 -1.37 42.84
N ALA A 877 34.03 -1.55 43.81
CA ALA A 877 34.87 -2.75 43.91
C ALA A 877 34.11 -4.00 44.35
N ASP A 878 32.97 -3.79 45.00
CA ASP A 878 32.01 -4.77 45.50
C ASP A 878 30.74 -4.88 44.63
N TYR A 879 30.57 -4.05 43.59
CA TYR A 879 29.37 -4.05 42.76
C TYR A 879 29.47 -4.99 41.54
N ALA A 880 28.70 -6.07 41.52
CA ALA A 880 28.65 -7.01 40.39
C ALA A 880 27.38 -7.87 40.32
N GLY A 881 26.83 -8.05 39.12
CA GLY A 881 25.69 -8.95 38.88
C GLY A 881 26.01 -10.13 37.95
N LYS A 882 25.18 -11.17 38.01
CA LYS A 882 25.11 -12.27 37.03
C LYS A 882 23.71 -12.89 37.06
N TRP A 883 23.26 -13.47 35.95
CA TRP A 883 21.99 -14.18 35.86
C TRP A 883 22.10 -15.57 35.22
N ARG A 884 21.05 -16.37 35.43
CA ARG A 884 20.73 -17.62 34.73
C ARG A 884 19.25 -17.62 34.38
N ALA A 885 18.89 -18.28 33.30
CA ALA A 885 17.50 -18.36 32.83
C ALA A 885 17.09 -19.78 32.44
N ILE A 886 15.86 -20.15 32.78
CA ILE A 886 15.24 -21.44 32.48
C ILE A 886 13.86 -21.20 31.87
N ALA A 887 13.51 -21.96 30.83
CA ALA A 887 12.19 -21.97 30.22
C ALA A 887 11.45 -23.26 30.58
N THR A 888 10.17 -23.15 30.95
CA THR A 888 9.20 -24.26 30.87
C THR A 888 8.25 -24.00 29.69
N ALA A 889 7.35 -24.93 29.42
CA ALA A 889 6.32 -24.78 28.38
C ALA A 889 5.36 -23.59 28.63
N ASP A 890 5.26 -23.09 29.86
CA ASP A 890 4.30 -22.08 30.29
C ASP A 890 4.92 -20.80 30.89
N ARG A 891 6.18 -20.83 31.36
CA ARG A 891 6.83 -19.71 32.06
C ARG A 891 8.34 -19.60 31.77
N LEU A 892 8.83 -18.37 31.76
CA LEU A 892 10.25 -18.02 31.85
C LEU A 892 10.63 -17.84 33.32
N PHE A 893 11.80 -18.33 33.72
CA PHE A 893 12.38 -18.16 35.05
C PHE A 893 13.74 -17.48 34.92
N LEU A 894 14.03 -16.52 35.80
CA LEU A 894 15.37 -15.95 35.97
C LEU A 894 15.81 -16.01 37.43
N LEU A 895 17.08 -16.35 37.63
CA LEU A 895 17.84 -16.14 38.85
C LEU A 895 18.86 -15.04 38.58
N VAL A 896 18.82 -13.96 39.36
CA VAL A 896 19.78 -12.85 39.29
C VAL A 896 20.46 -12.72 40.65
N GLU A 897 21.76 -13.02 40.68
CA GLU A 897 22.62 -12.91 41.86
C GLU A 897 23.40 -11.58 41.79
N VAL A 898 23.24 -10.71 42.79
CA VAL A 898 23.89 -9.40 42.88
C VAL A 898 24.78 -9.32 44.11
N ASN A 899 25.99 -8.84 43.90
CA ASN A 899 26.93 -8.44 44.93
C ASN A 899 26.93 -6.90 45.00
N ASP A 900 26.64 -6.37 46.18
CA ASP A 900 26.63 -4.96 46.57
C ASP A 900 26.47 -4.93 48.12
N VAL A 901 26.99 -3.96 48.88
CA VAL A 901 26.86 -3.97 50.36
C VAL A 901 25.76 -3.05 50.90
N THR A 902 25.39 -1.97 50.19
CA THR A 902 24.41 -0.96 50.63
C THR A 902 23.14 -1.03 49.80
N LYS A 903 21.97 -1.31 50.39
CA LYS A 903 20.69 -1.26 49.65
C LYS A 903 19.77 -0.17 50.18
N THR A 904 19.22 0.59 49.25
CA THR A 904 18.44 1.82 49.40
C THR A 904 17.15 1.71 48.57
N ASN A 905 16.09 2.45 48.94
CA ASN A 905 14.81 2.45 48.22
C ASN A 905 13.92 3.69 48.50
N ASP A 906 14.49 4.89 48.51
CA ASP A 906 13.80 6.13 48.90
C ASP A 906 13.42 7.10 47.76
N SER A 907 13.85 6.86 46.51
CA SER A 907 13.49 7.67 45.32
C SER A 907 12.01 7.56 44.89
N GLY A 908 11.22 6.74 45.61
CA GLY A 908 9.76 6.81 45.62
C GLY A 908 9.11 6.34 44.32
N ALA A 909 8.80 7.28 43.42
CA ALA A 909 8.23 7.00 42.10
C ALA A 909 9.29 6.84 40.99
N SER A 910 10.47 7.43 41.19
CA SER A 910 11.63 7.23 40.31
C SER A 910 12.38 5.97 40.73
N TRP A 911 11.70 4.83 40.68
CA TRP A 911 12.16 3.54 41.22
C TRP A 911 13.42 2.98 40.55
N TRP A 912 13.81 3.55 39.40
CA TRP A 912 15.02 3.26 38.63
C TRP A 912 16.23 4.12 39.07
N GLU A 913 16.07 4.94 40.11
CA GLU A 913 17.17 5.70 40.73
C GLU A 913 17.59 5.06 42.08
N ASP A 914 16.90 4.00 42.50
CA ASP A 914 17.17 3.16 43.69
C ASP A 914 17.89 1.85 43.28
N ASP A 915 18.31 1.02 44.24
CA ASP A 915 18.80 -0.34 43.95
C ASP A 915 17.69 -1.22 43.35
N VAL A 916 17.78 -1.47 42.04
CA VAL A 916 16.82 -2.26 41.27
C VAL A 916 17.51 -3.24 40.35
N ILE A 917 16.96 -4.45 40.26
CA ILE A 917 17.21 -5.35 39.12
C ILE A 917 16.11 -5.05 38.09
N GLU A 918 16.48 -4.61 36.88
CA GLU A 918 15.53 -4.52 35.78
C GLU A 918 15.70 -5.72 34.84
N ILE A 919 14.57 -6.24 34.34
CA ILE A 919 14.54 -7.29 33.32
C ILE A 919 13.84 -6.74 32.09
N PHE A 920 14.60 -6.66 31.01
CA PHE A 920 14.20 -6.17 29.71
C PHE A 920 13.90 -7.35 28.79
N ILE A 921 12.72 -7.39 28.17
CA ILE A 921 12.29 -8.50 27.31
C ILE A 921 11.74 -7.93 26.00
N ASP A 922 12.17 -8.49 24.87
CA ASP A 922 11.57 -8.30 23.52
C ASP A 922 11.15 -9.71 23.08
N GLY A 923 9.91 -10.08 23.40
CA GLY A 923 9.48 -11.49 23.50
C GLY A 923 9.55 -12.28 22.20
N ASN A 924 9.52 -11.61 21.05
CA ASN A 924 9.60 -12.17 19.70
C ASN A 924 10.92 -11.83 18.99
N ASN A 925 11.87 -11.20 19.69
CA ASN A 925 13.17 -10.78 19.18
C ASN A 925 13.05 -9.87 17.92
N SER A 926 12.12 -8.92 17.97
CA SER A 926 11.85 -7.92 16.92
C SER A 926 12.98 -6.92 16.70
N LYS A 927 13.75 -6.59 17.75
CA LYS A 927 14.84 -5.59 17.73
C LYS A 927 14.45 -4.22 17.17
N GLY A 928 13.23 -3.77 17.43
CA GLY A 928 12.82 -2.40 17.17
C GLY A 928 13.66 -1.39 17.97
N THR A 929 13.92 -0.21 17.42
CA THR A 929 14.59 0.91 18.15
C THR A 929 13.62 1.70 19.04
N SER A 930 12.48 1.11 19.37
CA SER A 930 11.39 1.66 20.19
C SER A 930 10.46 0.51 20.57
N TYR A 931 9.90 0.54 21.78
CA TYR A 931 8.99 -0.49 22.29
C TYR A 931 7.74 -0.63 21.42
N ASP A 932 7.36 -1.86 21.08
CA ASP A 932 6.26 -2.18 20.16
C ASP A 932 4.85 -2.06 20.79
N GLY A 933 4.77 -2.05 22.13
CA GLY A 933 3.51 -2.02 22.88
C GLY A 933 2.68 -3.31 22.81
N ILE A 934 3.24 -4.39 22.24
CA ILE A 934 2.63 -5.72 22.16
C ILE A 934 3.35 -6.66 23.13
N ASN A 935 4.67 -6.76 23.03
CA ASN A 935 5.46 -7.80 23.69
C ASN A 935 6.84 -7.35 24.22
N ASP A 936 7.14 -6.05 24.18
CA ASP A 936 8.33 -5.45 24.79
C ASP A 936 8.09 -5.00 26.26
N PHE A 937 9.04 -5.32 27.14
CA PHE A 937 8.95 -5.10 28.59
C PHE A 937 10.20 -4.48 29.22
N GLN A 938 9.97 -3.64 30.23
CA GLN A 938 10.92 -3.24 31.27
C GLN A 938 10.24 -3.54 32.62
N LEU A 939 10.73 -4.54 33.34
CA LEU A 939 10.19 -4.97 34.64
C LEU A 939 11.22 -4.68 35.74
N GLY A 940 10.88 -3.75 36.64
CA GLY A 940 11.74 -3.33 37.75
C GLY A 940 11.44 -4.08 39.05
N PHE A 941 12.48 -4.64 39.66
CA PHE A 941 12.45 -5.37 40.93
C PHE A 941 13.29 -4.63 41.97
N ARG A 942 12.79 -3.47 42.42
CA ARG A 942 13.45 -2.61 43.41
C ARG A 942 13.58 -3.31 44.77
N TRP A 943 14.72 -3.08 45.44
CA TRP A 943 15.00 -3.61 46.76
C TRP A 943 13.88 -3.34 47.77
N ASN A 944 13.51 -4.37 48.53
CA ASN A 944 12.52 -4.32 49.62
C ASN A 944 11.16 -3.69 49.23
N ASP A 945 10.84 -3.66 47.92
CA ASP A 945 9.56 -3.21 47.39
C ASP A 945 8.63 -4.41 47.16
N ALA A 946 7.37 -4.32 47.58
CA ALA A 946 6.37 -5.35 47.32
C ALA A 946 5.86 -5.32 45.87
N ALA A 947 5.94 -4.16 45.21
CA ALA A 947 5.49 -3.98 43.83
C ALA A 947 6.41 -4.67 42.81
N ILE A 948 5.88 -4.88 41.61
CA ILE A 948 6.67 -5.07 40.39
C ILE A 948 6.52 -3.76 39.63
N GLN A 949 7.62 -3.08 39.40
CA GLN A 949 7.64 -1.81 38.69
C GLN A 949 7.64 -2.06 37.17
N VAL A 950 7.11 -1.12 36.41
CA VAL A 950 6.95 -1.25 34.95
C VAL A 950 7.39 0.04 34.28
N GLY A 951 8.22 -0.08 33.24
CA GLY A 951 8.74 1.05 32.47
C GLY A 951 7.65 1.86 31.76
N GLY A 952 7.88 3.16 31.55
CA GLY A 952 6.92 4.05 30.88
C GLY A 952 6.60 3.68 29.43
N ASN A 953 7.54 3.02 28.74
CA ASN A 953 7.37 2.50 27.38
C ASN A 953 6.94 1.00 27.35
N SER A 954 6.95 0.34 28.51
CA SER A 954 6.73 -1.10 28.64
C SER A 954 5.27 -1.49 28.45
N VAL A 955 5.05 -2.69 27.93
CA VAL A 955 3.74 -3.36 28.03
C VAL A 955 3.38 -3.54 29.51
N ASN A 956 2.25 -2.98 29.93
CA ASN A 956 1.80 -3.02 31.31
C ASN A 956 1.01 -4.30 31.63
N ARG A 957 1.72 -5.44 31.67
CA ARG A 957 1.18 -6.76 32.03
C ARG A 957 2.07 -7.45 33.06
N THR A 958 1.63 -7.52 34.32
CA THR A 958 2.35 -8.16 35.44
C THR A 958 1.61 -9.34 36.08
N ASN A 959 0.42 -9.68 35.58
CA ASN A 959 -0.39 -10.77 36.14
C ASN A 959 0.35 -12.12 36.06
N GLY A 960 0.25 -12.93 37.13
CA GLY A 960 0.88 -14.26 37.20
C GLY A 960 2.42 -14.27 37.32
N ILE A 961 3.06 -13.11 37.40
CA ILE A 961 4.48 -13.03 37.78
C ILE A 961 4.61 -13.33 39.27
N VAL A 962 5.58 -14.18 39.63
CA VAL A 962 5.92 -14.50 41.02
C VAL A 962 7.40 -14.24 41.23
N LYS A 963 7.74 -13.44 42.24
CA LYS A 963 9.10 -13.05 42.63
C LYS A 963 9.44 -13.46 44.06
N SER A 964 10.71 -13.71 44.31
CA SER A 964 11.33 -13.72 45.63
C SER A 964 12.62 -12.90 45.56
N HIS A 965 12.77 -11.91 46.43
CA HIS A 965 13.89 -10.97 46.44
C HIS A 965 14.38 -10.84 47.87
N TYR A 966 15.63 -11.24 48.13
CA TYR A 966 16.15 -11.42 49.48
C TYR A 966 17.63 -11.03 49.60
N ALA A 967 18.04 -10.66 50.82
CA ALA A 967 19.43 -10.33 51.12
C ALA A 967 20.31 -11.59 51.21
N THR A 968 21.56 -11.46 50.78
CA THR A 968 22.63 -12.43 50.99
C THR A 968 23.70 -11.83 51.92
N ALA A 969 24.79 -12.56 52.17
CA ALA A 969 25.91 -12.06 52.98
C ALA A 969 26.76 -10.97 52.28
N SER A 970 26.53 -10.71 51.00
CA SER A 970 27.31 -9.76 50.18
C SER A 970 26.48 -9.01 49.13
N GLY A 971 25.15 -8.99 49.27
CA GLY A 971 24.22 -8.29 48.36
C GLY A 971 22.81 -8.83 48.43
N HIS A 972 22.20 -9.04 47.28
CA HIS A 972 20.84 -9.55 47.16
C HIS A 972 20.69 -10.55 46.03
N THR A 973 19.56 -11.26 46.00
CA THR A 973 19.25 -12.22 44.95
C THR A 973 17.76 -12.14 44.63
N LEU A 974 17.46 -12.15 43.33
CA LEU A 974 16.10 -12.22 42.79
C LEU A 974 15.93 -13.58 42.10
N GLU A 975 14.95 -14.35 42.56
CA GLU A 975 14.33 -15.38 41.73
C GLU A 975 12.99 -14.84 41.23
N VAL A 976 12.73 -14.95 39.94
CA VAL A 976 11.48 -14.49 39.33
C VAL A 976 11.00 -15.46 38.27
N SER A 977 9.69 -15.56 38.14
CA SER A 977 9.02 -16.41 37.18
C SER A 977 7.85 -15.68 36.51
N ILE A 978 7.88 -15.64 35.18
CA ILE A 978 7.06 -14.79 34.31
C ILE A 978 6.32 -15.71 33.32
N PRO A 979 4.98 -15.77 33.29
CA PRO A 979 4.26 -16.60 32.33
C PRO A 979 4.48 -16.13 30.88
N TRP A 980 4.63 -17.07 29.93
CA TRP A 980 4.75 -16.72 28.51
C TRP A 980 3.52 -15.98 27.99
N ALA A 981 2.32 -16.31 28.50
CA ALA A 981 1.08 -15.58 28.24
C ALA A 981 1.11 -14.12 28.76
N THR A 982 1.88 -13.84 29.81
CA THR A 982 2.07 -12.48 30.34
C THR A 982 3.02 -11.67 29.45
N ILE A 983 4.02 -12.32 28.83
CA ILE A 983 4.86 -11.71 27.78
C ILE A 983 4.08 -11.58 26.46
N GLY A 984 3.14 -12.49 26.16
CA GLY A 984 2.33 -12.48 24.95
C GLY A 984 2.91 -13.29 23.78
N VAL A 985 3.83 -14.21 24.06
CA VAL A 985 4.44 -15.12 23.08
C VAL A 985 4.24 -16.58 23.49
N THR A 986 4.63 -17.53 22.65
CA THR A 986 4.60 -18.98 22.96
C THR A 986 5.83 -19.61 22.34
N PRO A 987 6.98 -19.57 23.03
CA PRO A 987 8.26 -19.91 22.42
C PRO A 987 8.57 -21.41 22.50
N ALA A 988 9.34 -21.88 21.53
CA ALA A 988 9.84 -23.23 21.39
C ALA A 988 11.35 -23.33 21.68
N VAL A 989 11.84 -24.57 21.72
CA VAL A 989 13.29 -24.85 21.69
C VAL A 989 13.81 -24.54 20.28
N GLY A 990 14.86 -23.72 20.18
CA GLY A 990 15.37 -23.14 18.94
C GLY A 990 15.03 -21.65 18.77
N ASP A 991 13.99 -21.16 19.44
CA ASP A 991 13.59 -19.74 19.36
C ASP A 991 14.60 -18.81 20.04
N ARG A 992 14.53 -17.53 19.66
CA ARG A 992 15.29 -16.43 20.27
C ARG A 992 14.31 -15.49 20.95
N ILE A 993 14.65 -15.02 22.14
CA ILE A 993 14.01 -13.84 22.74
C ILE A 993 15.02 -12.71 22.84
N GLY A 994 14.53 -11.49 22.71
CA GLY A 994 15.23 -10.33 23.19
C GLY A 994 15.27 -10.33 24.71
N LEU A 995 16.46 -10.25 25.30
CA LEU A 995 16.65 -10.23 26.74
C LEU A 995 17.82 -9.33 27.12
N ASP A 996 17.63 -8.45 28.10
CA ASP A 996 18.70 -7.88 28.89
C ASP A 996 18.31 -7.88 30.38
N VAL A 997 19.31 -7.87 31.25
CA VAL A 997 19.14 -7.73 32.69
C VAL A 997 20.10 -6.65 33.13
N SER A 998 19.57 -5.61 33.77
CA SER A 998 20.36 -4.57 34.42
C SER A 998 20.32 -4.71 35.94
N VAL A 999 21.27 -4.05 36.58
CA VAL A 999 21.25 -3.74 38.00
C VAL A 999 21.61 -2.26 38.13
N ASP A 1000 20.92 -1.56 39.02
CA ASP A 1000 21.20 -0.18 39.46
C ASP A 1000 21.65 -0.17 40.93
N ASP A 1001 22.35 0.91 41.31
CA ASP A 1001 23.23 1.03 42.50
C ASP A 1001 23.00 2.40 43.17
N ASP A 1002 22.51 2.45 44.41
CA ASP A 1002 22.40 3.69 45.23
C ASP A 1002 23.03 3.55 46.62
N ASP A 1003 24.36 3.70 46.64
CA ASP A 1003 25.21 3.67 47.83
C ASP A 1003 25.06 4.94 48.71
N ASN A 1004 24.33 5.98 48.26
CA ASN A 1004 24.33 7.31 48.90
C ASN A 1004 22.96 7.87 49.36
N GLY A 1005 21.83 7.36 48.86
CA GLY A 1005 20.49 7.87 49.18
C GLY A 1005 20.16 9.14 48.42
N GLY A 1006 20.22 9.06 47.08
CA GLY A 1006 20.19 10.24 46.22
C GLY A 1006 19.57 9.99 44.85
N ALA A 1007 20.38 9.49 43.92
CA ALA A 1007 19.99 8.98 42.61
C ALA A 1007 21.14 8.10 42.13
N ARG A 1008 20.82 7.00 41.42
CA ARG A 1008 21.76 5.90 41.15
C ARG A 1008 23.17 6.35 40.73
N ASP A 1009 24.17 5.84 41.43
CA ASP A 1009 25.59 6.05 41.18
C ASP A 1009 26.09 5.22 39.99
N SER A 1010 25.43 4.08 39.69
CA SER A 1010 25.84 3.15 38.64
C SER A 1010 24.66 2.42 37.96
N GLN A 1011 24.87 1.98 36.72
CA GLN A 1011 24.10 0.89 36.10
C GLN A 1011 25.04 -0.11 35.44
N LEU A 1012 24.85 -1.40 35.73
CA LEU A 1012 25.44 -2.52 35.01
C LEU A 1012 24.37 -3.21 34.15
N THR A 1013 24.70 -3.63 32.93
CA THR A 1013 23.80 -4.42 32.06
C THR A 1013 24.48 -5.68 31.52
N SER A 1014 23.70 -6.57 30.90
CA SER A 1014 24.19 -7.83 30.31
C SER A 1014 24.52 -7.71 28.83
N PHE A 1015 23.87 -6.78 28.09
CA PHE A 1015 24.05 -6.62 26.64
C PHE A 1015 24.11 -5.18 26.16
N ALA A 1016 23.19 -4.32 26.63
CA ALA A 1016 23.11 -2.94 26.21
C ALA A 1016 24.41 -2.19 26.50
N THR A 1017 24.87 -1.36 25.57
CA THR A 1017 26.11 -0.58 25.72
C THR A 1017 25.86 0.87 26.13
N THR A 1018 24.60 1.22 26.40
CA THR A 1018 24.13 2.52 26.89
C THR A 1018 22.92 2.31 27.81
N ALA A 1019 22.64 3.27 28.71
CA ALA A 1019 21.51 3.22 29.63
C ALA A 1019 20.16 3.55 28.96
N MET A 1020 19.98 3.18 27.68
CA MET A 1020 18.79 3.49 26.86
C MET A 1020 17.82 2.30 26.71
N GLY A 1021 18.10 1.16 27.36
CA GLY A 1021 17.28 -0.06 27.28
C GLY A 1021 15.80 0.14 27.67
N TRP A 1022 15.49 1.12 28.54
CA TRP A 1022 14.13 1.57 28.86
C TRP A 1022 13.36 2.17 27.65
N SER A 1023 14.04 2.41 26.52
CA SER A 1023 13.49 3.03 25.31
C SER A 1023 13.83 2.30 24.01
N ASP A 1024 14.91 1.53 23.95
CA ASP A 1024 15.47 0.94 22.71
C ASP A 1024 15.72 -0.58 22.85
N PRO A 1025 14.74 -1.43 22.47
CA PRO A 1025 14.86 -2.90 22.45
C PRO A 1025 15.94 -3.46 21.52
N SER A 1026 16.44 -2.70 20.54
CA SER A 1026 17.52 -3.14 19.65
C SER A 1026 18.84 -3.38 20.40
N LEU A 1027 18.99 -2.77 21.58
CA LEU A 1027 20.13 -2.95 22.48
C LEU A 1027 20.12 -4.27 23.27
N PHE A 1028 18.97 -4.95 23.37
CA PHE A 1028 18.86 -6.18 24.15
C PHE A 1028 19.61 -7.33 23.47
N GLY A 1029 20.13 -8.28 24.26
CA GLY A 1029 20.69 -9.52 23.73
C GLY A 1029 19.66 -10.34 22.94
N ALA A 1030 20.12 -11.20 22.04
CA ALA A 1030 19.27 -12.10 21.26
C ALA A 1030 19.57 -13.55 21.66
N VAL A 1031 18.89 -14.02 22.71
CA VAL A 1031 19.23 -15.21 23.50
C VAL A 1031 18.40 -16.41 23.09
N TYR A 1032 19.05 -17.54 22.79
CA TYR A 1032 18.39 -18.77 22.39
C TYR A 1032 17.77 -19.52 23.58
N ILE A 1033 16.59 -20.11 23.36
CA ILE A 1033 15.99 -21.14 24.21
C ILE A 1033 16.45 -22.51 23.69
N THR A 1034 17.15 -23.30 24.50
CA THR A 1034 17.71 -24.58 24.08
C THR A 1034 17.78 -25.62 25.20
N GLN A 1035 18.00 -26.90 24.89
CA GLN A 1035 18.14 -27.96 25.90
C GLN A 1035 19.52 -27.94 26.56
N CYS A 1036 19.55 -28.07 27.89
CA CYS A 1036 20.79 -28.02 28.67
C CYS A 1036 20.88 -29.22 29.63
N GLY A 1037 22.03 -29.92 29.62
CA GLY A 1037 22.33 -31.00 30.57
C GLY A 1037 22.03 -32.42 30.06
N GLY A 1038 22.88 -32.94 29.16
CA GLY A 1038 22.90 -34.35 28.76
C GLY A 1038 24.32 -34.80 28.39
N ASN A 1039 24.66 -36.07 28.63
CA ASN A 1039 25.93 -36.62 28.15
C ASN A 1039 25.86 -36.80 26.63
N PHE A 1040 26.73 -36.09 25.89
CA PHE A 1040 26.86 -36.21 24.43
C PHE A 1040 27.40 -37.58 24.02
N SER A 1041 26.49 -38.55 23.87
CA SER A 1041 26.72 -39.83 23.20
C SER A 1041 26.06 -39.76 21.82
N SER A 1042 26.84 -39.82 20.76
CA SER A 1042 26.34 -39.69 19.39
C SER A 1042 25.47 -40.87 18.96
N SER A 1043 24.15 -40.66 18.85
CA SER A 1043 23.25 -41.26 17.84
C SER A 1043 21.77 -40.98 18.15
N SER A 1044 21.10 -40.25 17.26
CA SER A 1044 19.64 -40.01 17.27
C SER A 1044 19.02 -40.23 15.88
N SER A 1045 19.37 -41.33 15.21
CA SER A 1045 18.78 -41.70 13.93
C SER A 1045 17.32 -42.15 14.08
N VAL A 1046 16.37 -41.23 13.87
CA VAL A 1046 14.92 -41.48 13.90
C VAL A 1046 14.35 -41.48 12.49
N VAL A 1047 14.49 -42.60 11.79
CA VAL A 1047 13.83 -42.84 10.49
C VAL A 1047 12.30 -42.92 10.70
N PRO A 1048 11.47 -42.24 9.89
CA PRO A 1048 10.03 -42.14 10.13
C PRO A 1048 9.30 -43.48 9.97
N SER A 1049 8.29 -43.71 10.83
CA SER A 1049 7.48 -44.92 10.82
C SER A 1049 6.48 -44.95 9.65
N SER A 1050 6.81 -45.69 8.59
CA SER A 1050 5.85 -46.08 7.56
C SER A 1050 5.10 -47.37 7.94
N SER A 1051 3.90 -47.55 7.41
CA SER A 1051 2.99 -48.64 7.82
C SER A 1051 2.99 -49.82 6.84
N SER A 1052 3.08 -51.06 7.35
CA SER A 1052 2.32 -52.24 6.88
C SER A 1052 2.80 -53.54 7.58
N ARG A 1053 2.04 -54.63 7.38
CA ARG A 1053 2.34 -55.98 7.90
C ARG A 1053 3.06 -56.82 6.84
N SER A 1054 4.14 -57.53 7.19
CA SER A 1054 4.28 -58.97 6.85
C SER A 1054 5.43 -59.71 7.57
N SER A 1055 5.09 -60.96 7.88
CA SER A 1055 5.89 -62.14 8.26
C SER A 1055 7.44 -62.19 8.11
N SER A 1056 8.07 -62.51 9.25
CA SER A 1056 8.88 -63.73 9.53
C SER A 1056 10.40 -63.85 9.26
N SER A 1057 11.06 -64.34 10.33
CA SER A 1057 12.15 -65.35 10.41
C SER A 1057 13.62 -65.02 10.05
N ALA A 1058 14.43 -64.91 11.13
CA ALA A 1058 15.72 -65.60 11.36
C ALA A 1058 16.94 -65.25 10.46
N ALA A 1059 18.21 -65.39 10.88
CA ALA A 1059 18.82 -65.91 12.13
C ALA A 1059 20.22 -65.27 12.40
N THR A 1060 20.84 -65.63 13.55
CA THR A 1060 22.30 -65.87 13.81
C THR A 1060 23.40 -65.35 12.85
N SER A 1061 24.59 -64.90 13.29
CA SER A 1061 25.20 -64.81 14.64
C SER A 1061 26.64 -64.23 14.62
N SER A 1062 27.08 -63.63 15.73
CA SER A 1062 28.44 -63.69 16.34
C SER A 1062 29.73 -63.48 15.50
N VAL A 1063 30.63 -62.61 15.98
CA VAL A 1063 31.96 -62.92 16.60
C VAL A 1063 32.72 -61.61 16.89
N ALA A 1064 33.66 -61.61 17.85
CA ALA A 1064 34.44 -60.44 18.28
C ALA A 1064 35.99 -60.67 18.13
N PRO A 1065 36.91 -60.14 18.96
CA PRO A 1065 37.76 -59.02 18.55
C PRO A 1065 39.29 -59.28 18.67
N SER A 1066 40.13 -58.34 18.23
CA SER A 1066 41.57 -58.30 18.61
C SER A 1066 42.20 -56.90 18.54
N SER A 1067 43.07 -56.62 19.53
CA SER A 1067 43.89 -55.42 19.74
C SER A 1067 45.17 -55.34 18.89
N VAL A 1068 45.83 -54.17 18.83
CA VAL A 1068 47.30 -53.98 19.05
C VAL A 1068 47.68 -52.48 19.15
N ALA A 1069 48.78 -52.18 19.87
CA ALA A 1069 49.48 -50.88 19.99
C ALA A 1069 50.95 -51.17 20.43
N PRO A 1070 51.83 -50.22 20.82
CA PRO A 1070 52.00 -48.78 20.51
C PRO A 1070 53.45 -48.42 20.04
N SER A 1071 53.78 -47.13 19.80
CA SER A 1071 55.17 -46.58 19.92
C SER A 1071 55.19 -45.03 19.98
N SER A 1072 56.29 -44.43 20.49
CA SER A 1072 56.34 -43.04 21.02
C SER A 1072 57.66 -42.28 20.78
N VAL A 1073 57.64 -40.94 20.68
CA VAL A 1073 58.79 -40.02 20.94
C VAL A 1073 58.26 -38.66 21.50
N THR A 1074 59.06 -37.90 22.27
CA THR A 1074 58.77 -36.56 22.86
C THR A 1074 59.35 -35.40 21.99
N SER A 1075 59.26 -34.09 22.25
CA SER A 1075 59.03 -33.21 23.45
C SER A 1075 58.48 -31.83 22.96
N SER A 1076 58.32 -30.70 23.69
CA SER A 1076 58.55 -30.21 25.07
C SER A 1076 57.77 -28.87 25.30
N SER A 1077 57.80 -28.31 26.52
CA SER A 1077 57.30 -26.96 26.92
C SER A 1077 58.27 -25.80 26.52
N ILE A 1078 58.03 -24.48 26.69
CA ILE A 1078 57.48 -23.64 27.79
C ILE A 1078 56.85 -22.30 27.24
N ALA A 1079 56.04 -21.60 28.03
CA ALA A 1079 55.34 -20.32 27.71
C ALA A 1079 56.17 -19.02 27.96
N PRO A 1080 55.72 -17.83 27.47
CA PRO A 1080 56.41 -16.54 27.65
C PRO A 1080 55.71 -15.55 28.63
N SER A 1081 56.44 -14.54 29.13
CA SER A 1081 55.87 -13.41 29.90
C SER A 1081 56.70 -12.10 29.81
N SER A 1082 56.03 -10.99 29.47
CA SER A 1082 56.32 -9.57 29.82
C SER A 1082 57.75 -9.01 29.87
N SER A 1083 58.03 -7.92 29.12
CA SER A 1083 58.13 -6.55 29.70
C SER A 1083 58.61 -5.44 28.71
N SER A 1084 58.17 -4.21 29.02
CA SER A 1084 58.32 -2.89 28.35
C SER A 1084 59.71 -2.40 27.90
N ARG A 1085 59.74 -1.45 26.93
CA ARG A 1085 60.40 -0.11 27.07
C ARG A 1085 60.13 0.88 25.90
N SER A 1086 60.72 2.08 25.95
CA SER A 1086 60.20 3.33 25.36
C SER A 1086 61.12 4.10 24.38
N SER A 1087 60.50 4.68 23.34
CA SER A 1087 60.76 6.01 22.72
C SER A 1087 62.19 6.51 22.36
N SER A 1088 62.37 6.77 21.05
CA SER A 1088 62.76 8.07 20.42
C SER A 1088 64.21 8.38 19.97
N SER A 1089 64.27 8.92 18.72
CA SER A 1089 65.20 9.95 18.20
C SER A 1089 66.64 9.55 17.77
N VAL A 1090 67.32 10.17 16.77
CA VAL A 1090 66.92 11.08 15.64
C VAL A 1090 68.06 11.19 14.58
N ALA A 1091 67.72 11.67 13.38
CA ALA A 1091 68.59 12.29 12.33
C ALA A 1091 69.59 11.46 11.48
N LEU A 1092 69.46 11.65 10.16
CA LEU A 1092 70.50 12.15 9.23
C LEU A 1092 69.76 12.75 8.00
N GLY A 1093 70.40 13.59 7.17
CA GLY A 1093 69.69 14.20 6.03
C GLY A 1093 70.53 15.01 5.03
N SER A 1094 69.93 15.27 3.85
CA SER A 1094 70.48 15.97 2.66
C SER A 1094 71.68 15.29 1.98
N SER A 1095 71.89 15.32 0.66
CA SER A 1095 71.13 15.80 -0.52
C SER A 1095 71.81 15.20 -1.79
N SER A 1096 71.22 15.10 -2.98
CA SER A 1096 69.81 15.18 -3.43
C SER A 1096 69.72 14.57 -4.83
N SER A 1097 68.83 13.60 -5.04
CA SER A 1097 68.38 13.17 -6.38
C SER A 1097 66.88 13.41 -6.48
N SER A 1098 66.42 13.93 -7.62
CA SER A 1098 65.04 14.40 -7.78
C SER A 1098 64.04 13.25 -7.72
N ALA A 1099 63.36 13.09 -6.58
CA ALA A 1099 62.30 12.12 -6.43
C ALA A 1099 61.13 12.45 -7.37
N VAL A 1100 60.51 11.43 -7.96
CA VAL A 1100 59.18 11.57 -8.55
C VAL A 1100 58.22 11.86 -7.40
N GLY A 1101 57.70 13.09 -7.34
CA GLY A 1101 56.76 13.48 -6.30
C GLY A 1101 55.49 12.66 -6.39
N VAL A 1102 55.22 11.83 -5.38
CA VAL A 1102 53.96 11.11 -5.26
C VAL A 1102 52.88 12.13 -4.96
N THR A 1103 52.05 12.46 -5.96
CA THR A 1103 50.93 13.40 -5.80
C THR A 1103 49.92 12.83 -4.81
N SER A 1104 49.94 13.34 -3.59
CA SER A 1104 48.92 13.05 -2.58
C SER A 1104 47.74 14.01 -2.73
N TYR A 1105 46.58 13.62 -2.19
CA TYR A 1105 45.35 14.39 -2.22
C TYR A 1105 44.74 14.44 -0.82
N ARG A 1106 44.06 15.54 -0.49
CA ARG A 1106 43.07 15.54 0.59
C ARG A 1106 41.69 15.33 -0.04
N ILE A 1107 40.87 14.48 0.55
CA ILE A 1107 39.53 14.15 0.03
C ILE A 1107 38.51 14.91 0.88
N VAL A 1108 37.89 15.95 0.31
CA VAL A 1108 37.00 16.88 1.03
C VAL A 1108 35.53 16.71 0.62
N ASN A 1109 34.60 16.74 1.58
CA ASN A 1109 33.18 16.58 1.32
C ASN A 1109 32.52 17.88 0.80
N ARG A 1110 31.52 17.75 -0.08
CA ARG A 1110 30.72 18.89 -0.58
C ARG A 1110 29.77 19.48 0.46
N TRP A 1111 29.35 18.70 1.46
CA TRP A 1111 28.36 19.11 2.46
C TRP A 1111 29.00 19.84 3.64
N GLN A 1112 29.76 19.14 4.49
CA GLN A 1112 30.30 19.73 5.72
C GLN A 1112 31.70 20.34 5.53
N ASN A 1113 32.33 20.16 4.36
CA ASN A 1113 33.75 20.50 4.10
C ASN A 1113 34.75 19.75 5.00
N ASN A 1114 34.33 18.61 5.57
CA ASN A 1114 35.22 17.69 6.28
C ASN A 1114 36.19 17.00 5.31
N TYR A 1115 37.36 16.62 5.82
CA TYR A 1115 38.38 15.86 5.10
C TYR A 1115 38.46 14.43 5.64
N LEU A 1116 38.56 13.43 4.75
CA LEU A 1116 38.80 12.04 5.12
C LEU A 1116 40.22 11.83 5.68
N TYR A 1117 40.32 11.13 6.80
CA TYR A 1117 41.60 10.76 7.41
C TYR A 1117 41.61 9.34 7.98
N ASP A 1118 42.78 8.75 8.04
CA ASP A 1118 43.02 7.43 8.63
C ASP A 1118 43.07 7.56 10.17
N ALA A 1119 42.23 6.80 10.85
CA ALA A 1119 42.11 6.78 12.31
C ALA A 1119 42.55 5.44 12.94
N GLY A 1120 43.29 4.59 12.20
CA GLY A 1120 43.58 3.21 12.55
C GLY A 1120 42.66 2.26 11.78
N ASP A 1121 41.83 1.47 12.48
CA ASP A 1121 40.99 0.45 11.84
C ASP A 1121 39.92 1.00 10.87
N TYR A 1122 39.67 2.31 10.91
CA TYR A 1122 38.62 3.00 10.15
C TYR A 1122 39.10 4.33 9.55
N VAL A 1123 38.44 4.74 8.47
CA VAL A 1123 38.55 6.10 7.94
C VAL A 1123 37.53 6.99 8.64
N ALA A 1124 38.02 8.04 9.30
CA ALA A 1124 37.21 9.08 9.92
C ALA A 1124 37.17 10.33 9.03
N TYR A 1125 36.39 11.33 9.45
CA TYR A 1125 36.37 12.63 8.79
C TYR A 1125 36.38 13.78 9.82
N GLY A 1126 36.88 14.95 9.41
CA GLY A 1126 36.86 16.12 10.29
C GLY A 1126 37.46 17.39 9.66
N ALA A 1127 37.49 18.46 10.44
CA ALA A 1127 38.09 19.73 10.04
C ALA A 1127 39.61 19.61 9.78
N THR A 1128 40.12 20.47 8.90
CA THR A 1128 41.46 20.37 8.30
C THR A 1128 42.61 20.19 9.31
N ALA A 1129 43.33 19.08 9.22
CA ALA A 1129 44.66 18.93 9.81
C ALA A 1129 45.71 18.68 8.72
N ASN A 1130 46.87 19.36 8.81
CA ASN A 1130 47.95 19.26 7.82
C ASN A 1130 48.88 18.04 8.06
N SER A 1131 48.35 16.94 8.61
CA SER A 1131 49.12 15.71 8.86
C SER A 1131 49.02 14.74 7.68
N ASN A 1132 49.94 13.77 7.59
CA ASN A 1132 49.91 12.76 6.54
C ASN A 1132 48.70 11.81 6.64
N ALA A 1133 48.03 11.72 7.79
CA ALA A 1133 46.83 10.90 7.96
C ALA A 1133 45.64 11.42 7.12
N TYR A 1134 45.64 12.72 6.78
CA TYR A 1134 44.66 13.39 5.92
C TYR A 1134 45.07 13.39 4.43
N LYS A 1135 46.22 12.76 4.08
CA LYS A 1135 46.77 12.72 2.73
C LYS A 1135 46.68 11.30 2.16
N TRP A 1136 46.05 11.19 1.00
CA TRP A 1136 45.76 9.94 0.30
C TRP A 1136 46.45 9.91 -1.06
N VAL A 1137 47.14 8.82 -1.37
CA VAL A 1137 47.69 8.53 -2.68
C VAL A 1137 46.63 7.78 -3.49
N VAL A 1138 46.32 8.30 -4.68
CA VAL A 1138 45.42 7.66 -5.64
C VAL A 1138 46.27 6.76 -6.53
N GLU A 1139 46.02 5.45 -6.48
CA GLU A 1139 46.75 4.45 -7.27
C GLU A 1139 45.82 3.87 -8.35
N ASP A 1140 46.01 4.29 -9.60
CA ASP A 1140 45.21 3.83 -10.76
C ASP A 1140 45.60 2.41 -11.18
N LEU A 1141 44.59 1.53 -11.28
CA LEU A 1141 44.75 0.13 -11.67
C LEU A 1141 44.65 -0.10 -13.19
N GLY A 1142 44.48 0.97 -13.98
CA GLY A 1142 44.45 0.94 -15.45
C GLY A 1142 43.18 0.32 -16.05
N ASN A 1143 42.17 0.02 -15.24
CA ASN A 1143 40.93 -0.65 -15.63
C ASN A 1143 39.65 0.12 -15.22
N GLY A 1144 39.77 1.42 -14.97
CA GLY A 1144 38.66 2.29 -14.52
C GLY A 1144 38.42 2.30 -13.01
N PHE A 1145 39.28 1.64 -12.24
CA PHE A 1145 39.25 1.62 -10.78
C PHE A 1145 40.58 2.14 -10.20
N ILE A 1146 40.49 2.79 -9.05
CA ILE A 1146 41.61 3.23 -8.23
C ILE A 1146 41.64 2.48 -6.90
N GLU A 1147 42.79 2.48 -6.24
CA GLU A 1147 42.91 2.27 -4.80
C GLU A 1147 43.31 3.58 -4.10
N LEU A 1148 42.92 3.72 -2.83
CA LEU A 1148 43.17 4.90 -2.00
C LEU A 1148 44.04 4.51 -0.80
N ARG A 1149 45.35 4.79 -0.90
CA ARG A 1149 46.33 4.48 0.15
C ARG A 1149 46.67 5.70 1.00
N ASN A 1150 46.69 5.57 2.32
CA ASN A 1150 47.09 6.66 3.21
C ASN A 1150 48.61 6.93 3.18
N LEU A 1151 49.01 8.19 3.39
CA LEU A 1151 50.42 8.61 3.38
C LEU A 1151 51.10 8.48 4.76
N ALA A 1152 50.37 8.35 5.86
CA ALA A 1152 50.94 8.14 7.20
C ALA A 1152 51.15 6.66 7.54
N THR A 1153 50.13 5.83 7.34
CA THR A 1153 50.13 4.40 7.69
C THR A 1153 50.62 3.51 6.55
N GLY A 1154 50.19 3.82 5.32
CA GLY A 1154 50.33 2.93 4.15
C GLY A 1154 49.11 2.04 3.93
N ASP A 1155 48.05 2.21 4.72
CA ASP A 1155 46.82 1.41 4.68
C ASP A 1155 45.81 1.91 3.64
N TYR A 1156 44.86 1.06 3.26
CA TYR A 1156 43.98 1.21 2.11
C TYR A 1156 42.51 1.32 2.52
N MET A 1157 41.75 2.24 1.92
CA MET A 1157 40.29 2.34 2.12
C MET A 1157 39.58 1.11 1.56
N HIS A 1158 38.87 0.35 2.40
CA HIS A 1158 38.12 -0.84 1.97
C HIS A 1158 36.82 -1.06 2.77
N ILE A 1159 36.02 -2.04 2.34
CA ILE A 1159 34.74 -2.41 2.97
C ILE A 1159 34.58 -3.91 3.24
N GLU A 1160 35.69 -4.66 3.29
CA GLU A 1160 35.70 -6.14 3.26
C GLU A 1160 34.77 -6.78 4.32
N ASN A 1161 34.79 -6.26 5.55
CA ASN A 1161 33.99 -6.82 6.65
C ASN A 1161 32.59 -6.18 6.75
N GLN A 1162 32.19 -5.38 5.75
CA GLN A 1162 30.87 -4.77 5.56
C GLN A 1162 30.29 -4.04 6.79
N THR A 1163 31.16 -3.45 7.63
CA THR A 1163 30.83 -2.86 8.94
C THR A 1163 29.92 -1.62 8.91
N GLY A 1164 29.50 -1.15 7.73
CA GLY A 1164 28.83 0.15 7.53
C GLY A 1164 29.78 1.36 7.65
N ARG A 1165 31.04 1.13 8.02
CA ARG A 1165 32.14 2.11 8.06
C ARG A 1165 33.20 1.75 7.01
N ILE A 1166 33.83 2.76 6.43
CA ILE A 1166 35.03 2.57 5.63
C ILE A 1166 36.16 2.15 6.57
N GLN A 1167 36.75 1.00 6.27
CA GLN A 1167 37.88 0.47 7.02
C GLN A 1167 39.20 0.93 6.39
N ALA A 1168 40.25 1.00 7.19
CA ALA A 1168 41.62 1.16 6.71
C ALA A 1168 42.47 -0.01 7.22
N SER A 1169 43.16 -0.70 6.32
CA SER A 1169 44.12 -1.75 6.69
C SER A 1169 45.14 -2.04 5.58
N ALA A 1170 46.15 -2.86 5.91
CA ALA A 1170 47.26 -3.15 5.00
C ALA A 1170 46.79 -3.85 3.71
N ARG A 1171 47.37 -3.46 2.56
CA ARG A 1171 46.88 -3.88 1.24
C ARG A 1171 46.79 -5.40 1.07
N ASN A 1172 45.58 -5.89 0.82
CA ASN A 1172 45.35 -7.20 0.24
C ASN A 1172 44.92 -7.04 -1.23
N THR A 1173 45.76 -7.46 -2.18
CA THR A 1173 45.50 -7.29 -3.61
C THR A 1173 44.33 -8.12 -4.14
N ALA A 1174 43.93 -9.17 -3.42
CA ALA A 1174 42.79 -10.01 -3.76
C ALA A 1174 41.43 -9.33 -3.50
N TRP A 1175 41.37 -8.35 -2.60
CA TRP A 1175 40.13 -7.67 -2.23
C TRP A 1175 39.67 -6.72 -3.33
N ASP A 1176 38.52 -6.97 -3.95
CA ASP A 1176 37.84 -5.96 -4.78
C ASP A 1176 37.11 -4.92 -3.92
N SER A 1177 37.04 -5.12 -2.59
CA SER A 1177 36.47 -4.16 -1.63
C SER A 1177 37.36 -2.93 -1.37
N SER A 1178 38.66 -2.98 -1.68
CA SER A 1178 39.60 -1.84 -1.61
C SER A 1178 39.58 -0.94 -2.85
N LYS A 1179 38.87 -1.37 -3.90
CA LYS A 1179 38.93 -0.81 -5.24
C LYS A 1179 37.69 0.05 -5.52
N TRP A 1180 37.91 1.27 -6.00
CA TRP A 1180 36.87 2.30 -6.13
C TRP A 1180 36.80 2.88 -7.53
N ALA A 1181 35.60 3.08 -8.06
CA ALA A 1181 35.36 3.84 -9.28
C ALA A 1181 35.06 5.31 -8.91
N MET A 1182 35.75 6.25 -9.57
CA MET A 1182 35.45 7.69 -9.47
C MET A 1182 34.39 8.08 -10.49
N GLU A 1183 33.22 8.51 -10.02
CA GLU A 1183 32.13 8.99 -10.87
C GLU A 1183 32.01 10.50 -10.79
N THR A 1184 32.37 11.21 -11.88
CA THR A 1184 32.25 12.68 -11.98
C THR A 1184 30.81 13.15 -11.80
N VAL A 1185 30.62 14.20 -10.99
CA VAL A 1185 29.32 14.86 -10.79
C VAL A 1185 29.30 16.22 -11.50
N ASP A 1186 29.77 17.27 -10.82
CA ASP A 1186 29.96 18.61 -11.35
C ASP A 1186 31.19 19.25 -10.70
N SER A 1187 31.65 20.41 -11.19
CA SER A 1187 32.56 21.34 -10.47
C SER A 1187 33.87 20.78 -9.89
N GLY A 1188 34.32 19.58 -10.30
CA GLY A 1188 35.47 18.86 -9.73
C GLY A 1188 35.15 17.92 -8.57
N PHE A 1189 33.87 17.69 -8.26
CA PHE A 1189 33.41 16.65 -7.33
C PHE A 1189 33.19 15.31 -8.06
N VAL A 1190 33.48 14.22 -7.35
CA VAL A 1190 33.26 12.83 -7.74
C VAL A 1190 32.49 12.09 -6.64
N ARG A 1191 31.85 10.97 -6.97
CA ARG A 1191 31.44 9.96 -5.99
C ARG A 1191 32.40 8.77 -6.07
N LEU A 1192 32.72 8.18 -4.92
CA LEU A 1192 33.59 7.01 -4.82
C LEU A 1192 32.73 5.76 -4.64
N ARG A 1193 32.47 5.03 -5.73
CA ARG A 1193 31.67 3.80 -5.74
C ARG A 1193 32.56 2.58 -5.55
N ASN A 1194 32.16 1.63 -4.70
CA ASN A 1194 32.92 0.41 -4.51
C ASN A 1194 32.83 -0.53 -5.71
N ARG A 1195 33.90 -1.31 -5.96
CA ARG A 1195 33.95 -2.29 -7.04
C ARG A 1195 33.27 -3.62 -6.69
N TRP A 1196 33.51 -4.14 -5.50
CA TRP A 1196 32.91 -5.39 -5.03
C TRP A 1196 31.40 -5.24 -4.81
N GLN A 1197 30.99 -4.17 -4.13
CA GLN A 1197 29.59 -3.84 -3.88
C GLN A 1197 29.18 -2.60 -4.68
N SER A 1198 28.70 -2.80 -5.90
CA SER A 1198 28.40 -1.71 -6.87
C SER A 1198 27.20 -0.82 -6.51
N SER A 1199 26.52 -1.06 -5.39
CA SER A 1199 25.53 -0.15 -4.80
C SER A 1199 26.14 0.81 -3.76
N GLN A 1200 27.34 0.52 -3.24
CA GLN A 1200 27.94 1.18 -2.08
C GLN A 1200 28.83 2.35 -2.49
N TYR A 1201 28.68 3.50 -1.82
CA TYR A 1201 29.51 4.69 -1.99
C TYR A 1201 30.04 5.19 -0.66
N ILE A 1202 31.20 5.86 -0.67
CA ILE A 1202 31.72 6.55 0.52
C ILE A 1202 30.85 7.79 0.84
N HIS A 1203 30.40 7.94 2.08
CA HIS A 1203 29.63 9.12 2.54
C HIS A 1203 29.83 9.49 4.02
N GLU A 1204 29.38 10.69 4.40
CA GLU A 1204 29.35 11.18 5.80
C GLU A 1204 27.93 11.41 6.38
N GLU A 1205 26.88 11.04 5.63
CA GLU A 1205 25.46 11.39 5.91
C GLU A 1205 25.01 11.30 7.38
N ASN A 1206 25.30 10.21 8.08
CA ASN A 1206 24.77 9.99 9.45
C ASN A 1206 25.55 10.72 10.55
N LEU A 1207 26.50 11.60 10.19
CA LEU A 1207 27.25 12.49 11.10
C LEU A 1207 27.93 11.84 12.33
N ASN A 1208 28.18 10.51 12.28
CA ASN A 1208 28.72 9.71 13.39
C ASN A 1208 30.26 9.70 13.56
N GLY A 1209 30.96 10.66 12.94
CA GLY A 1209 32.42 10.83 13.01
C GLY A 1209 33.26 9.86 12.15
N ASN A 1210 32.66 8.82 11.55
CA ASN A 1210 33.36 7.86 10.70
C ASN A 1210 32.82 7.92 9.27
N ALA A 1211 33.70 7.82 8.27
CA ALA A 1211 33.26 7.67 6.89
C ALA A 1211 32.54 6.33 6.74
N GLN A 1212 31.42 6.35 6.01
CA GLN A 1212 30.53 5.20 5.87
C GLN A 1212 30.52 4.66 4.44
N HIS A 1213 30.10 3.40 4.29
CA HIS A 1213 29.65 2.90 3.00
C HIS A 1213 28.14 2.63 3.06
N GLY A 1214 27.44 3.02 2.00
CA GLY A 1214 26.00 2.82 1.88
C GLY A 1214 25.49 3.01 0.47
N ALA A 1215 24.29 2.51 0.20
CA ALA A 1215 23.50 2.94 -0.95
C ALA A 1215 22.93 4.33 -0.64
N ILE A 1216 23.32 5.34 -1.42
CA ILE A 1216 23.03 6.75 -1.13
C ILE A 1216 22.63 7.52 -2.40
N TYR A 1217 21.72 8.47 -2.25
CA TYR A 1217 21.08 9.14 -3.38
C TYR A 1217 22.08 10.02 -4.16
N PRO A 1218 22.13 9.95 -5.51
CA PRO A 1218 23.24 10.55 -6.27
C PRO A 1218 23.45 12.05 -6.10
N SER A 1219 22.40 12.83 -5.78
CA SER A 1219 22.50 14.27 -5.58
C SER A 1219 22.88 14.70 -4.16
N TRP A 1220 22.97 13.79 -3.19
CA TRP A 1220 23.31 14.12 -1.81
C TRP A 1220 24.79 14.51 -1.69
N TRP A 1221 25.05 15.70 -1.16
CA TRP A 1221 26.39 16.29 -1.10
C TRP A 1221 27.33 15.51 -0.16
N SER A 1222 26.79 14.84 0.84
CA SER A 1222 27.48 13.94 1.77
C SER A 1222 28.21 12.76 1.10
N ALA A 1223 27.82 12.37 -0.12
CA ALA A 1223 28.46 11.33 -0.93
C ALA A 1223 29.39 11.89 -2.02
N GLN A 1224 29.53 13.22 -2.09
CA GLN A 1224 30.25 13.91 -3.16
C GLN A 1224 31.54 14.52 -2.61
N TRP A 1225 32.65 14.05 -3.14
CA TRP A 1225 34.00 14.30 -2.65
C TRP A 1225 34.83 15.02 -3.71
N LYS A 1226 35.69 15.94 -3.29
CA LYS A 1226 36.66 16.61 -4.17
C LYS A 1226 38.07 16.22 -3.73
N LEU A 1227 38.88 15.83 -4.72
CA LEU A 1227 40.27 15.45 -4.51
C LEU A 1227 41.16 16.69 -4.70
N GLU A 1228 41.60 17.29 -3.59
CA GLU A 1228 42.47 18.46 -3.61
C GLU A 1228 43.94 18.06 -3.58
N PRO A 1229 44.78 18.42 -4.58
CA PRO A 1229 46.21 18.11 -4.57
C PRO A 1229 46.91 18.67 -3.33
N ALA A 1230 47.68 17.82 -2.66
CA ALA A 1230 48.36 18.13 -1.42
C ALA A 1230 49.88 17.89 -1.57
N GLN A 1231 50.64 18.95 -1.31
CA GLN A 1231 52.10 18.93 -1.15
C GLN A 1231 52.44 18.55 0.30
#